data_AF-A0A841BSE8-F1
#
_entry.id   AF-A0A841BSE8-F1
#
_cell.length_a   1.000
_cell.length_b   1.000
_cell.length_c   1.000
_cell.angle_alpha   90.00
_cell.angle_beta   90.00
_cell.angle_gamma   90.00
#
_symmetry.space_group_name_H-M   'P 1'
#
loop_
_entity.id
_entity.type
_entity.pdbx_description
1 polymer ?
#
loop_
_entity_poly.entity_id
_entity_poly.type
_entity_poly.pdbx_seq_one_letter_code
_entity_poly.pdbx_strand_id
1 'polypeptide(L)'
;MAGLAALLRTTPGNTPKAAAQQELKQISEALSRALSARGTEHAHRTLGRLTVVIRAALPHIQEVDGCTVVVDGVAEVGTLVGEYVQRGPSGLVGGSSAYALILADPVRDGLVLARNGDGAPLYYARTRSGALVASEPAALIAAGVPADPDSAVVERFLATGRCDDTAATFFAEIRRVLPGQVVVVTAEQAIVHEPTGRVAEVRPLPLRSVSRRVGCRVSLSAGTATALEAALRHGEEMEALPLAVFSTHFPGFESGTPEHALLGSLPRGSFRHRATPCFADELDLDSFLHDVGEPMPDLESYLIWATVRATGGEVDVLLDGATHGDHLPRLADRVASRYGVELRFPARAASGRPAADPRVVEVLAGMTDDQLTPLVHARLKSQVGVLTGLFSGRRIDAEALFRRLVVERWLTLVAQPVASARVPSPSLRVNGKEWSRHAITTEALRADDLVVERFAFHATEAADRLRQQWYLLVAAKPVAVAQGLARNVWRLRPGGLARCLARLARHEPWQVQAVIDHGGALRAAGALLLPRKWASRMIEMRAVGLPRPSAVSPANVSVVPRPDRPDLVAEQLSAVLEKNLSAAAWGGFRGCAVISGGRVIGWSGPGDPDIALALAAGDPFGSSTELTPMVIAAHAPAAAPRATVHATPSTRKAKPTKSRR
;
A
#
# COMPACT_ATOMS: atom_id res chain seq x y z
N MET A 1 12.42 21.57 -8.60
CA MET A 1 12.73 20.61 -7.53
C MET A 1 13.74 19.62 -8.08
N ALA A 2 14.83 19.38 -7.35
CA ALA A 2 15.83 18.39 -7.70
C ALA A 2 15.75 17.17 -6.76
N GLY A 3 15.99 15.98 -7.30
CA GLY A 3 16.23 14.76 -6.56
C GLY A 3 17.71 14.68 -6.22
N LEU A 4 18.00 14.66 -4.92
CA LEU A 4 19.37 14.62 -4.42
C LEU A 4 19.68 13.21 -3.94
N ALA A 5 20.84 12.68 -4.27
CA ALA A 5 21.36 11.45 -3.68
C ALA A 5 22.89 11.47 -3.58
N ALA A 6 23.42 10.73 -2.61
CA ALA A 6 24.85 10.51 -2.50
C ALA A 6 25.16 9.16 -1.84
N LEU A 7 26.37 8.70 -2.06
CA LEU A 7 26.94 7.51 -1.46
C LEU A 7 28.36 7.84 -0.98
N LEU A 8 28.66 7.48 0.26
CA LEU A 8 30.00 7.44 0.82
C LEU A 8 30.36 5.99 1.09
N ARG A 9 31.42 5.47 0.47
CA ARG A 9 31.83 4.08 0.66
C ARG A 9 32.73 3.87 1.86
N THR A 10 32.63 2.73 2.54
CA THR A 10 33.71 2.23 3.42
C THR A 10 34.94 1.81 2.60
N THR A 11 36.14 1.90 3.16
CA THR A 11 37.39 1.48 2.51
C THR A 11 37.26 -0.01 2.18
N PRO A 12 37.47 -0.44 0.94
CA PRO A 12 37.23 -1.82 0.57
C PRO A 12 38.18 -2.75 1.34
N GLY A 13 37.64 -3.61 2.20
CA GLY A 13 38.39 -4.75 2.73
C GLY A 13 38.50 -5.83 1.66
N ASN A 14 39.70 -6.13 1.14
CA ASN A 14 40.04 -7.17 0.15
C ASN A 14 39.15 -7.35 -1.11
N THR A 15 38.10 -6.55 -1.32
CA THR A 15 37.22 -6.67 -2.48
C THR A 15 37.95 -6.22 -3.75
N PRO A 16 37.93 -7.03 -4.83
CA PRO A 16 38.54 -6.63 -6.10
C PRO A 16 38.00 -5.28 -6.60
N LYS A 17 38.90 -4.39 -7.05
CA LYS A 17 38.56 -3.02 -7.51
C LYS A 17 37.42 -2.99 -8.54
N ALA A 18 37.37 -3.97 -9.45
CA ALA A 18 36.35 -4.07 -10.49
C ALA A 18 34.95 -4.40 -9.92
N ALA A 19 34.85 -5.35 -8.99
CA ALA A 19 33.58 -5.70 -8.35
C ALA A 19 33.01 -4.52 -7.57
N ALA A 20 33.89 -3.81 -6.86
CA ALA A 20 33.53 -2.61 -6.10
C ALA A 20 33.06 -1.44 -6.99
N GLN A 21 33.61 -1.29 -8.19
CA GLN A 21 33.15 -0.30 -9.17
C GLN A 21 31.80 -0.67 -9.77
N GLN A 22 31.56 -1.97 -10.01
CA GLN A 22 30.28 -2.46 -10.53
C GLN A 22 29.15 -2.30 -9.51
N GLU A 23 29.39 -2.63 -8.24
CA GLU A 23 28.43 -2.43 -7.15
C GLU A 23 28.08 -0.94 -7.01
N LEU A 24 29.10 -0.06 -7.04
CA LEU A 24 28.92 1.40 -7.01
C LEU A 24 28.01 1.89 -8.15
N LYS A 25 28.28 1.43 -9.37
CA LYS A 25 27.48 1.78 -10.54
C LYS A 25 26.03 1.33 -10.36
N GLN A 26 25.80 0.10 -9.88
CA GLN A 26 24.45 -0.44 -9.65
C GLN A 26 23.68 0.37 -8.59
N ILE A 27 24.34 0.73 -7.48
CA ILE A 27 23.74 1.55 -6.42
C ILE A 27 23.40 2.95 -6.95
N SER A 28 24.33 3.59 -7.66
CA SER A 28 24.13 4.92 -8.27
C SER A 28 22.96 4.92 -9.27
N GLU A 29 22.87 3.89 -10.12
CA GLU A 29 21.77 3.72 -11.06
C GLU A 29 20.44 3.45 -10.35
N ALA A 30 20.44 2.67 -9.27
CA ALA A 30 19.24 2.43 -8.46
C ALA A 30 18.73 3.72 -7.80
N LEU A 31 19.63 4.50 -7.16
CA LEU A 31 19.32 5.81 -6.60
C LEU A 31 18.74 6.75 -7.67
N SER A 32 19.43 6.87 -8.81
CA SER A 32 18.99 7.72 -9.91
C SER A 32 17.61 7.31 -10.44
N ARG A 33 17.37 6.02 -10.70
CA ARG A 33 16.08 5.53 -11.22
C ARG A 33 14.93 5.79 -10.27
N ALA A 34 15.13 5.60 -8.96
CA ALA A 34 14.10 5.85 -7.97
C ALA A 34 13.72 7.34 -7.85
N LEU A 35 14.63 8.24 -8.23
CA LEU A 35 14.42 9.69 -8.27
C LEU A 35 13.87 10.21 -9.62
N SER A 36 13.39 9.34 -10.51
CA SER A 36 12.94 9.71 -11.86
C SER A 36 11.83 10.77 -11.88
N ALA A 37 10.94 10.76 -10.86
CA ALA A 37 9.90 11.78 -10.71
C ALA A 37 10.47 13.20 -10.58
N ARG A 38 11.72 13.36 -10.12
CA ARG A 38 12.35 14.66 -9.89
C ARG A 38 12.91 15.30 -11.16
N GLY A 39 13.00 14.56 -12.25
CA GLY A 39 13.56 15.04 -13.50
C GLY A 39 14.00 13.92 -14.44
N THR A 40 13.90 14.21 -15.74
CA THR A 40 14.30 13.29 -16.82
C THR A 40 15.82 13.18 -16.94
N GLU A 41 16.54 14.26 -16.63
CA GLU A 41 18.00 14.32 -16.69
C GLU A 41 18.64 13.94 -15.35
N HIS A 42 19.87 13.44 -15.43
CA HIS A 42 20.67 13.12 -14.26
C HIS A 42 22.13 13.49 -14.48
N ALA A 43 22.80 13.91 -13.40
CA ALA A 43 24.24 14.08 -13.37
C ALA A 43 24.81 13.31 -12.17
N HIS A 44 26.04 12.86 -12.27
CA HIS A 44 26.75 12.27 -11.14
C HIS A 44 28.21 12.69 -11.16
N ARG A 45 28.83 12.71 -9.97
CA ARG A 45 30.24 13.01 -9.80
C ARG A 45 30.84 12.12 -8.73
N THR A 46 32.04 11.60 -8.98
CA THR A 46 32.76 10.75 -8.04
C THR A 46 34.06 11.41 -7.62
N LEU A 47 34.26 11.57 -6.31
CA LEU A 47 35.45 12.11 -5.65
C LEU A 47 35.99 11.05 -4.67
N GLY A 48 36.94 10.23 -5.13
CA GLY A 48 37.49 9.15 -4.31
C GLY A 48 36.42 8.13 -3.90
N ARG A 49 36.01 8.17 -2.61
CA ARG A 49 35.00 7.28 -2.01
C ARG A 49 33.59 7.87 -2.02
N LEU A 50 33.46 9.12 -2.43
CA LEU A 50 32.22 9.88 -2.45
C LEU A 50 31.65 9.87 -3.87
N THR A 51 30.37 9.58 -4.00
CA THR A 51 29.63 9.77 -5.25
C THR A 51 28.38 10.58 -4.96
N VAL A 52 28.19 11.68 -5.69
CA VAL A 52 26.99 12.51 -5.63
C VAL A 52 26.20 12.31 -6.93
N VAL A 53 24.89 12.19 -6.81
CA VAL A 53 23.94 12.00 -7.90
C VAL A 53 22.83 13.04 -7.75
N ILE A 54 22.48 13.70 -8.86
CA ILE A 54 21.33 14.59 -8.92
C ILE A 54 20.44 14.20 -10.09
N ARG A 55 19.11 14.26 -9.88
CA ARG A 55 18.11 14.31 -10.93
C ARG A 55 17.37 15.62 -10.89
N ALA A 56 17.24 16.29 -12.02
CA ALA A 56 16.45 17.52 -12.13
C ALA A 56 16.09 17.74 -13.59
N ALA A 57 15.26 18.75 -13.88
CA ALA A 57 15.08 19.22 -15.24
C ALA A 57 16.41 19.75 -15.83
N LEU A 58 17.23 20.39 -14.99
CA LEU A 58 18.58 20.86 -15.31
C LEU A 58 19.51 20.50 -14.15
N PRO A 59 20.10 19.30 -14.14
CA PRO A 59 20.94 18.84 -13.04
C PRO A 59 22.24 19.66 -12.99
N HIS A 60 22.52 20.27 -11.86
CA HIS A 60 23.71 21.09 -11.68
C HIS A 60 24.49 20.66 -10.42
N ILE A 61 25.73 20.26 -10.64
CA ILE A 61 26.69 19.91 -9.58
C ILE A 61 27.79 20.98 -9.61
N GLN A 62 27.98 21.67 -8.48
CA GLN A 62 28.95 22.75 -8.38
C GLN A 62 30.21 22.30 -7.63
N GLU A 63 31.36 22.86 -8.02
CA GLU A 63 32.61 22.71 -7.28
C GLU A 63 33.08 24.07 -6.78
N VAL A 64 33.28 24.16 -5.47
CA VAL A 64 33.78 25.36 -4.80
C VAL A 64 34.72 24.90 -3.70
N ASP A 65 35.93 25.46 -3.67
CA ASP A 65 36.97 25.16 -2.68
C ASP A 65 37.24 23.66 -2.46
N GLY A 66 37.25 22.89 -3.55
CA GLY A 66 37.50 21.44 -3.53
C GLY A 66 36.32 20.60 -3.01
N CYS A 67 35.22 21.22 -2.62
CA CYS A 67 33.98 20.54 -2.26
C CYS A 67 33.08 20.37 -3.49
N THR A 68 32.39 19.24 -3.59
CA THR A 68 31.28 19.07 -4.54
C THR A 68 29.97 19.34 -3.83
N VAL A 69 29.17 20.28 -4.33
CA VAL A 69 27.91 20.71 -3.69
C VAL A 69 26.75 20.59 -4.66
N VAL A 70 25.65 20.07 -4.14
CA VAL A 70 24.35 20.08 -4.81
C VAL A 70 23.31 20.64 -3.87
N VAL A 71 22.49 21.57 -4.37
CA VAL A 71 21.44 22.26 -3.62
C VAL A 71 20.10 22.07 -4.33
N ASP A 72 19.06 21.75 -3.56
CA ASP A 72 17.66 21.86 -3.97
C ASP A 72 17.01 23.01 -3.19
N GLY A 73 16.55 24.05 -3.89
CA GLY A 73 15.98 25.26 -3.31
C GLY A 73 16.73 26.54 -3.70
N VAL A 74 16.46 27.62 -2.97
CA VAL A 74 17.01 28.96 -3.27
C VAL A 74 18.18 29.24 -2.34
N ALA A 75 19.40 28.97 -2.82
CA ALA A 75 20.62 29.38 -2.13
C ALA A 75 21.77 29.59 -3.09
N GLU A 76 22.67 30.52 -2.75
CA GLU A 76 23.92 30.74 -3.47
C GLU A 76 25.02 29.83 -2.91
N VAL A 77 25.51 28.91 -3.74
CA VAL A 77 26.47 27.88 -3.31
C VAL A 77 27.79 28.49 -2.83
N GLY A 78 28.30 29.54 -3.48
CA GLY A 78 29.55 30.20 -3.07
C GLY A 78 29.46 30.74 -1.64
N THR A 79 28.35 31.42 -1.31
CA THR A 79 28.08 31.90 0.04
C THR A 79 27.98 30.73 1.03
N LEU A 80 27.25 29.67 0.71
CA LEU A 80 27.14 28.49 1.60
C LEU A 80 28.50 27.83 1.88
N VAL A 81 29.34 27.66 0.86
CA VAL A 81 30.67 27.05 1.02
C VAL A 81 31.60 27.97 1.81
N GLY A 82 31.58 29.28 1.55
CA GLY A 82 32.34 30.26 2.35
C GLY A 82 31.95 30.19 3.83
N GLU A 83 30.66 30.09 4.14
CA GLU A 83 30.16 29.95 5.50
C GLU A 83 30.53 28.61 6.14
N TYR A 84 30.54 27.52 5.36
CA TYR A 84 31.03 26.22 5.79
C TYR A 84 32.52 26.22 6.13
N VAL A 85 33.33 26.91 5.33
CA VAL A 85 34.77 27.04 5.56
C VAL A 85 35.03 27.88 6.82
N GLN A 86 34.31 28.98 6.99
CA GLN A 86 34.51 29.91 8.12
C GLN A 86 33.94 29.38 9.45
N ARG A 87 32.74 28.79 9.44
CA ARG A 87 31.98 28.43 10.64
C ARG A 87 31.77 26.92 10.81
N GLY A 88 32.30 26.11 9.91
CA GLY A 88 32.11 24.66 9.92
C GLY A 88 30.71 24.24 9.46
N PRO A 89 30.30 22.97 9.72
CA PRO A 89 29.00 22.43 9.28
C PRO A 89 27.80 23.31 9.63
N SER A 90 27.77 23.91 10.82
CA SER A 90 26.66 24.77 11.26
C SER A 90 26.50 26.06 10.43
N GLY A 91 27.51 26.48 9.66
CA GLY A 91 27.40 27.61 8.73
C GLY A 91 26.49 27.35 7.53
N LEU A 92 26.13 26.08 7.27
CA LEU A 92 25.25 25.65 6.18
C LEU A 92 23.75 25.81 6.49
N VAL A 93 23.41 26.36 7.66
CA VAL A 93 22.03 26.64 8.07
C VAL A 93 21.94 28.03 8.68
N GLY A 94 20.73 28.61 8.70
CA GLY A 94 20.47 29.96 9.22
C GLY A 94 20.28 31.03 8.15
N GLY A 95 20.22 30.63 6.87
CA GLY A 95 19.78 31.50 5.77
C GLY A 95 18.28 31.79 5.83
N SER A 96 17.84 32.83 5.10
CA SER A 96 16.43 33.24 5.05
C SER A 96 15.54 32.40 4.13
N SER A 97 16.15 31.60 3.25
CA SER A 97 15.45 30.82 2.22
C SER A 97 15.48 29.32 2.52
N ALA A 98 14.43 28.61 2.13
CA ALA A 98 14.35 27.16 2.28
C ALA A 98 15.23 26.45 1.23
N TYR A 99 16.05 25.49 1.68
CA TYR A 99 16.85 24.64 0.81
C TYR A 99 17.28 23.35 1.52
N ALA A 100 17.66 22.37 0.72
CA ALA A 100 18.36 21.16 1.13
C ALA A 100 19.66 21.04 0.35
N LEU A 101 20.73 20.57 0.98
CA LEU A 101 22.00 20.40 0.29
C LEU A 101 22.75 19.13 0.70
N ILE A 102 23.53 18.64 -0.25
CA ILE A 102 24.54 17.61 -0.06
C ILE A 102 25.88 18.22 -0.46
N LEU A 103 26.81 18.28 0.48
CA LEU A 103 28.19 18.70 0.27
C LEU A 103 29.11 17.50 0.48
N ALA A 104 29.89 17.14 -0.53
CA ALA A 104 30.94 16.14 -0.45
C ALA A 104 32.27 16.84 -0.20
N ASP A 105 32.84 16.63 0.99
CA ASP A 105 34.13 17.17 1.42
C ASP A 105 35.19 16.05 1.38
N PRO A 106 36.05 16.01 0.34
CA PRO A 106 37.08 14.99 0.24
C PRO A 106 38.23 15.21 1.25
N VAL A 107 38.42 16.43 1.76
CA VAL A 107 39.46 16.73 2.76
C VAL A 107 39.07 16.14 4.12
N ARG A 108 37.78 16.19 4.46
CA ARG A 108 37.21 15.61 5.69
C ARG A 108 36.66 14.19 5.52
N ASP A 109 36.84 13.56 4.36
CA ASP A 109 36.34 12.22 3.97
C ASP A 109 34.86 11.97 4.37
N GLY A 110 33.98 12.94 4.05
CA GLY A 110 32.61 12.92 4.54
C GLY A 110 31.59 13.61 3.64
N LEU A 111 30.32 13.28 3.87
CA LEU A 111 29.17 13.99 3.34
C LEU A 111 28.60 14.91 4.42
N VAL A 112 28.32 16.16 4.09
CA VAL A 112 27.62 17.10 4.94
C VAL A 112 26.25 17.36 4.36
N LEU A 113 25.22 17.03 5.14
CA LEU A 113 23.82 17.19 4.79
C LEU A 113 23.27 18.35 5.58
N ALA A 114 22.63 19.31 4.92
CA ALA A 114 21.98 20.40 5.62
C ALA A 114 20.59 20.66 5.05
N ARG A 115 19.66 20.96 5.94
CA ARG A 115 18.29 21.31 5.59
C ARG A 115 17.94 22.62 6.29
N ASN A 116 17.77 23.68 5.53
CA ASN A 116 17.41 24.99 6.05
C ASN A 116 15.90 25.24 5.90
N GLY A 117 15.24 25.63 7.00
CA GLY A 117 13.79 25.83 7.03
C GLY A 117 13.00 24.65 6.47
N ASP A 118 11.98 24.94 5.67
CA ASP A 118 11.14 23.94 5.00
C ASP A 118 11.75 23.37 3.71
N GLY A 119 13.07 23.37 3.59
CA GLY A 119 13.76 22.73 2.46
C GLY A 119 13.34 21.28 2.28
N ALA A 120 13.59 20.74 1.08
CA ALA A 120 13.27 19.36 0.75
C ALA A 120 13.80 18.39 1.82
N PRO A 121 13.05 17.35 2.21
CA PRO A 121 13.54 16.36 3.15
C PRO A 121 14.80 15.66 2.62
N LEU A 122 15.77 15.42 3.49
CA LEU A 122 16.93 14.56 3.23
C LEU A 122 16.91 13.37 4.18
N TYR A 123 17.16 12.19 3.63
CA TYR A 123 17.22 10.93 4.33
C TYR A 123 18.62 10.33 4.19
N TYR A 124 19.07 9.64 5.22
CA TYR A 124 20.33 8.91 5.20
C TYR A 124 20.18 7.56 5.89
N ALA A 125 20.97 6.60 5.43
CA ALA A 125 21.05 5.26 6.00
C ALA A 125 22.51 4.82 6.03
N ARG A 126 22.89 4.13 7.10
CA ARG A 126 24.20 3.49 7.18
C ARG A 126 24.07 2.04 6.75
N THR A 127 25.00 1.60 5.92
CA THR A 127 25.08 0.21 5.46
C THR A 127 26.46 -0.34 5.75
N ARG A 128 26.65 -1.66 5.57
CA ARG A 128 27.98 -2.28 5.70
C ARG A 128 28.98 -1.72 4.68
N SER A 129 28.49 -1.30 3.52
CA SER A 129 29.29 -0.77 2.41
C SER A 129 29.55 0.74 2.51
N GLY A 130 28.99 1.44 3.51
CA GLY A 130 29.10 2.90 3.58
C GLY A 130 27.88 3.60 4.16
N ALA A 131 27.59 4.78 3.63
CA ALA A 131 26.39 5.53 3.92
C ALA A 131 25.74 6.00 2.62
N LEU A 132 24.42 5.91 2.60
CA LEU A 132 23.56 6.32 1.50
C LEU A 132 22.74 7.52 1.93
N VAL A 133 22.54 8.45 1.01
CA VAL A 133 21.76 9.66 1.21
C VAL A 133 20.83 9.84 0.03
N ALA A 134 19.57 10.22 0.27
CA ALA A 134 18.63 10.58 -0.77
C ALA A 134 17.55 11.56 -0.28
N SER A 135 16.91 12.28 -1.19
CA SER A 135 15.74 13.11 -0.87
C SER A 135 14.44 12.29 -0.67
N GLU A 136 14.47 10.98 -0.92
CA GLU A 136 13.33 10.07 -0.68
C GLU A 136 13.78 8.74 -0.05
N PRO A 137 13.03 8.18 0.93
CA PRO A 137 13.37 6.88 1.50
C PRO A 137 13.26 5.75 0.46
N ALA A 138 12.33 5.86 -0.49
CA ALA A 138 12.18 4.90 -1.58
C ALA A 138 13.46 4.74 -2.42
N ALA A 139 14.24 5.80 -2.59
CA ALA A 139 15.53 5.73 -3.29
C ALA A 139 16.58 4.94 -2.50
N LEU A 140 16.61 5.11 -1.17
CA LEU A 140 17.48 4.31 -0.29
C LEU A 140 17.08 2.83 -0.30
N ILE A 141 15.78 2.53 -0.28
CA ILE A 141 15.25 1.16 -0.37
C ILE A 141 15.61 0.52 -1.72
N ALA A 142 15.43 1.25 -2.83
CA ALA A 142 15.82 0.79 -4.15
C ALA A 142 17.33 0.53 -4.26
N ALA A 143 18.14 1.26 -3.48
CA ALA A 143 19.58 1.07 -3.35
C ALA A 143 19.99 -0.06 -2.39
N GLY A 144 19.03 -0.80 -1.84
CA GLY A 144 19.27 -1.99 -1.01
C GLY A 144 19.22 -1.76 0.51
N VAL A 145 18.77 -0.59 0.96
CA VAL A 145 18.48 -0.38 2.40
C VAL A 145 17.24 -1.17 2.80
N PRO A 146 17.26 -1.95 3.90
CA PRO A 146 16.09 -2.68 4.35
C PRO A 146 14.89 -1.75 4.62
N ALA A 147 13.71 -2.19 4.17
CA ALA A 147 12.45 -1.48 4.37
C ALA A 147 11.72 -1.92 5.65
N ASP A 148 12.46 -2.42 6.64
CA ASP A 148 11.88 -2.89 7.92
C ASP A 148 11.25 -1.72 8.69
N PRO A 149 10.02 -1.87 9.21
CA PRO A 149 9.35 -0.80 9.93
C PRO A 149 9.98 -0.54 11.30
N ASP A 150 10.11 0.73 11.68
CA ASP A 150 10.50 1.15 13.03
C ASP A 150 9.28 1.11 13.96
N SER A 151 9.19 0.08 14.82
CA SER A 151 8.04 -0.14 15.68
C SER A 151 7.79 1.01 16.66
N ALA A 152 8.84 1.66 17.16
CA ALA A 152 8.71 2.76 18.10
C ALA A 152 8.12 4.02 17.43
N VAL A 153 8.54 4.31 16.20
CA VAL A 153 7.95 5.40 15.39
C VAL A 153 6.50 5.10 15.03
N VAL A 154 6.20 3.86 14.61
CA VAL A 154 4.84 3.42 14.29
C VAL A 154 3.92 3.55 15.51
N GLU A 155 4.34 3.08 16.69
CA GLU A 155 3.57 3.18 17.93
C GLU A 155 3.31 4.64 18.32
N ARG A 156 4.35 5.48 18.28
CA ARG A 156 4.24 6.93 18.56
C ARG A 156 3.28 7.61 17.60
N PHE A 157 3.38 7.31 16.31
CA PHE A 157 2.51 7.88 15.28
C PHE A 157 1.05 7.48 15.47
N LEU A 158 0.77 6.21 15.78
CA LEU A 158 -0.59 5.76 16.03
C LEU A 158 -1.20 6.47 17.26
N ALA A 159 -0.41 6.63 18.33
CA ALA A 159 -0.84 7.28 19.56
C ALA A 159 -1.06 8.79 19.41
N THR A 160 -0.18 9.49 18.69
CA THR A 160 -0.12 10.96 18.71
C THR A 160 -0.47 11.64 17.40
N GLY A 161 -0.39 10.92 16.27
CA GLY A 161 -0.41 11.50 14.92
C GLY A 161 0.83 12.31 14.56
N ARG A 162 1.83 12.39 15.45
CA ARG A 162 3.07 13.12 15.17
C ARG A 162 3.99 12.28 14.29
N CYS A 163 4.50 12.89 13.23
CA CYS A 163 5.55 12.38 12.38
C CYS A 163 6.46 13.56 11.97
N ASP A 164 7.63 13.25 11.43
CA ASP A 164 8.57 14.25 10.89
C ASP A 164 9.19 15.22 11.92
N ASP A 165 8.85 15.04 13.19
CA ASP A 165 9.30 15.84 14.34
C ASP A 165 10.59 15.33 15.00
N THR A 166 11.12 14.20 14.52
CA THR A 166 12.38 13.60 14.99
C THR A 166 13.18 13.05 13.81
N ALA A 167 14.49 12.80 14.01
CA ALA A 167 15.34 12.18 12.99
C ALA A 167 14.93 10.72 12.65
N ALA A 168 14.18 10.04 13.51
CA ALA A 168 13.66 8.70 13.20
C ALA A 168 12.57 8.77 12.11
N THR A 169 12.53 7.75 11.25
CA THR A 169 11.54 7.60 10.16
C THR A 169 10.69 6.36 10.42
N PHE A 170 9.69 6.10 9.58
CA PHE A 170 8.94 4.84 9.67
C PHE A 170 9.77 3.61 9.32
N PHE A 171 10.98 3.77 8.78
CA PHE A 171 11.91 2.69 8.48
C PHE A 171 13.03 2.64 9.54
N ALA A 172 13.33 1.45 10.05
CA ALA A 172 14.27 1.26 11.16
C ALA A 172 15.68 1.76 10.83
N GLU A 173 16.14 1.51 9.61
CA GLU A 173 17.50 1.81 9.15
C GLU A 173 17.64 3.20 8.48
N ILE A 174 16.53 3.92 8.30
CA ILE A 174 16.54 5.23 7.62
C ILE A 174 16.29 6.33 8.66
N ARG A 175 17.14 7.34 8.60
CA ARG A 175 17.04 8.57 9.40
C ARG A 175 16.84 9.76 8.47
N ARG A 176 16.31 10.86 9.02
CA ARG A 176 16.06 12.11 8.30
C ARG A 176 16.83 13.28 8.89
N VAL A 177 17.12 14.27 8.06
CA VAL A 177 17.64 15.58 8.47
C VAL A 177 16.46 16.51 8.78
N LEU A 178 16.44 17.03 10.00
CA LEU A 178 15.40 17.94 10.48
C LEU A 178 15.57 19.36 9.91
N PRO A 179 14.50 20.16 9.87
CA PRO A 179 14.60 21.60 9.57
C PRO A 179 15.61 22.30 10.49
N GLY A 180 16.52 23.08 9.88
CA GLY A 180 17.59 23.80 10.59
C GLY A 180 18.74 22.91 11.06
N GLN A 181 18.77 21.63 10.67
CA GLN A 181 19.75 20.65 11.12
C GLN A 181 20.86 20.43 10.09
N VAL A 182 22.04 20.08 10.59
CA VAL A 182 23.18 19.62 9.78
C VAL A 182 23.61 18.24 10.28
N VAL A 183 23.86 17.32 9.35
CA VAL A 183 24.35 15.96 9.66
C VAL A 183 25.61 15.71 8.85
N VAL A 184 26.70 15.40 9.54
CA VAL A 184 27.96 14.99 8.90
C VAL A 184 28.02 13.46 8.92
N VAL A 185 28.05 12.86 7.74
CA VAL A 185 28.09 11.42 7.55
C VAL A 185 29.49 11.02 7.09
N THR A 186 30.19 10.25 7.91
CA THR A 186 31.47 9.63 7.57
C THR A 186 31.27 8.12 7.37
N ALA A 187 32.34 7.42 6.96
CA ALA A 187 32.31 5.97 6.84
C ALA A 187 32.02 5.26 8.18
N GLU A 188 32.42 5.88 9.30
CA GLU A 188 32.40 5.27 10.63
C GLU A 188 31.24 5.74 11.51
N GLN A 189 30.72 6.95 11.28
CA GLN A 189 29.70 7.54 12.12
C GLN A 189 28.86 8.59 11.38
N ALA A 190 27.68 8.89 11.94
CA ALA A 190 26.91 10.06 11.59
C ALA A 190 26.92 11.00 12.80
N ILE A 191 27.49 12.19 12.62
CA ILE A 191 27.56 13.24 13.64
C ILE A 191 26.41 14.21 13.37
N VAL A 192 25.52 14.32 14.34
CA VAL A 192 24.33 15.17 14.26
C VAL A 192 24.63 16.50 14.96
N HIS A 193 24.47 17.61 14.25
CA HIS A 193 24.48 18.93 14.84
C HIS A 193 23.03 19.35 15.13
N GLU A 194 22.75 19.69 16.40
CA GLU A 194 21.40 20.09 16.81
C GLU A 194 20.87 21.29 15.99
N PRO A 195 19.56 21.36 15.74
CA PRO A 195 18.95 22.48 15.03
C PRO A 195 19.33 23.80 15.70
N THR A 196 19.70 24.81 14.91
CA THR A 196 20.23 26.09 15.43
C THR A 196 19.19 26.99 16.14
N GLY A 197 18.05 26.44 16.58
CA GLY A 197 16.97 27.13 17.33
C GLY A 197 16.21 28.19 16.53
N ARG A 198 16.80 28.71 15.45
CA ARG A 198 16.16 29.58 14.46
C ARG A 198 15.52 28.71 13.39
N VAL A 199 14.37 28.12 13.68
CA VAL A 199 13.39 27.94 12.61
C VAL A 199 13.02 29.37 12.24
N ALA A 200 13.65 29.94 11.22
CA ALA A 200 13.21 31.21 10.69
C ALA A 200 11.72 31.04 10.44
N GLU A 201 10.88 31.90 11.05
CA GLU A 201 9.50 32.05 10.57
C GLU A 201 9.65 32.19 9.07
N VAL A 202 9.15 31.20 8.34
CA VAL A 202 9.16 31.23 6.88
C VAL A 202 8.22 32.38 6.56
N ARG A 203 8.78 33.59 6.43
CA ARG A 203 8.07 34.70 5.86
C ARG A 203 7.64 34.16 4.50
N PRO A 204 6.33 34.11 4.21
CA PRO A 204 5.88 33.65 2.91
C PRO A 204 6.64 34.46 1.88
N LEU A 205 7.45 33.78 1.06
CA LEU A 205 8.14 34.41 -0.06
C LEU A 205 7.11 35.29 -0.76
N PRO A 206 7.36 36.60 -0.92
CA PRO A 206 6.39 37.46 -1.58
C PRO A 206 6.07 36.85 -2.94
N LEU A 207 4.79 36.51 -3.14
CA LEU A 207 4.30 35.90 -4.38
C LEU A 207 4.66 36.76 -5.61
N ARG A 208 4.97 38.04 -5.39
CA ARG A 208 5.48 39.03 -6.34
C ARG A 208 6.73 38.63 -7.14
N SER A 209 7.50 37.64 -6.69
CA SER A 209 8.79 37.29 -7.31
C SER A 209 8.69 36.29 -8.48
N VAL A 210 7.49 35.79 -8.82
CA VAL A 210 7.37 34.75 -9.84
C VAL A 210 6.11 34.94 -10.71
N SER A 211 6.28 35.01 -12.03
CA SER A 211 5.20 34.96 -13.03
C SER A 211 4.58 33.55 -13.12
N ARG A 212 3.93 33.11 -12.05
CA ARG A 212 3.34 31.76 -11.93
C ARG A 212 1.83 31.84 -11.79
N ARG A 213 1.14 30.82 -12.29
CA ARG A 213 -0.31 30.65 -12.11
C ARG A 213 -0.56 30.20 -10.68
N VAL A 214 -1.19 31.05 -9.89
CA VAL A 214 -1.53 30.76 -8.49
C VAL A 214 -3.00 30.35 -8.39
N GLY A 215 -3.25 29.29 -7.62
CA GLY A 215 -4.59 28.93 -7.17
C GLY A 215 -4.68 28.83 -5.65
N CYS A 216 -5.91 28.70 -5.16
CA CYS A 216 -6.19 28.49 -3.74
C CYS A 216 -7.06 27.25 -3.57
N ARG A 217 -6.73 26.41 -2.58
CA ARG A 217 -7.63 25.37 -2.08
C ARG A 217 -8.46 25.91 -0.92
N VAL A 218 -9.76 25.66 -0.96
CA VAL A 218 -10.72 25.98 0.09
C VAL A 218 -11.12 24.70 0.82
N SER A 219 -10.92 24.68 2.13
CA SER A 219 -11.23 23.52 2.98
C SER A 219 -11.85 23.95 4.32
N LEU A 220 -12.05 22.99 5.23
CA LEU A 220 -12.51 23.25 6.60
C LEU A 220 -11.39 23.79 7.51
N SER A 221 -10.17 23.96 7.00
CA SER A 221 -9.06 24.46 7.81
C SER A 221 -9.26 25.92 8.21
N ALA A 222 -8.86 26.27 9.44
CA ALA A 222 -8.94 27.63 9.97
C ALA A 222 -8.12 28.65 9.15
N GLY A 223 -7.04 28.22 8.50
CA GLY A 223 -6.21 29.08 7.66
C GLY A 223 -6.73 29.35 6.25
N THR A 224 -7.89 28.78 5.88
CA THR A 224 -8.44 28.87 4.52
C THR A 224 -8.70 30.31 4.09
N ALA A 225 -9.26 31.14 4.98
CA ALA A 225 -9.52 32.55 4.67
C ALA A 225 -8.22 33.32 4.36
N THR A 226 -7.17 33.08 5.14
CA THR A 226 -5.85 33.69 4.93
C THR A 226 -5.21 33.24 3.62
N ALA A 227 -5.33 31.95 3.26
CA ALA A 227 -4.82 31.45 1.99
C ALA A 227 -5.55 32.07 0.80
N LEU A 228 -6.88 32.19 0.89
CA LEU A 228 -7.72 32.79 -0.14
C LEU A 228 -7.44 34.28 -0.32
N GLU A 229 -7.31 35.03 0.79
CA GLU A 229 -6.93 36.45 0.76
C GLU A 229 -5.55 36.65 0.10
N ALA A 230 -4.57 35.81 0.45
CA ALA A 230 -3.24 35.87 -0.15
C ALA A 230 -3.27 35.58 -1.66
N ALA A 231 -4.10 34.62 -2.10
CA ALA A 231 -4.27 34.29 -3.51
C ALA A 231 -4.97 35.40 -4.29
N LEU A 232 -6.03 36.00 -3.74
CA LEU A 232 -6.77 37.10 -4.37
C LEU A 232 -5.88 38.34 -4.53
N ARG A 233 -5.16 38.72 -3.48
CA ARG A 233 -4.21 39.85 -3.53
C ARG A 233 -3.16 39.65 -4.63
N HIS A 234 -2.65 38.43 -4.77
CA HIS A 234 -1.69 38.13 -5.84
C HIS A 234 -2.33 38.18 -7.23
N GLY A 235 -3.55 37.66 -7.38
CA GLY A 235 -4.30 37.72 -8.63
C GLY A 235 -4.58 39.15 -9.09
N GLU A 236 -4.91 40.05 -8.17
CA GLU A 236 -5.08 41.48 -8.43
C GLU A 236 -3.77 42.15 -8.83
N GLU A 237 -2.68 41.90 -8.09
CA GLU A 237 -1.36 42.48 -8.37
C GLU A 237 -0.79 42.06 -9.74
N MET A 238 -1.14 40.86 -10.21
CA MET A 238 -0.64 40.29 -11.48
C MET A 238 -1.63 40.43 -12.64
N GLU A 239 -2.78 41.09 -12.44
CA GLU A 239 -3.89 41.15 -13.41
C GLU A 239 -4.33 39.75 -13.91
N ALA A 240 -4.19 38.73 -13.05
CA ALA A 240 -4.35 37.32 -13.40
C ALA A 240 -5.70 36.72 -12.94
N LEU A 241 -6.72 37.57 -12.79
CA LEU A 241 -8.08 37.14 -12.46
C LEU A 241 -8.82 36.63 -13.72
N PRO A 242 -9.73 35.65 -13.59
CA PRO A 242 -10.25 35.05 -12.35
C PRO A 242 -9.29 34.03 -11.70
N LEU A 243 -9.15 34.11 -10.37
CA LEU A 243 -8.36 33.20 -9.56
C LEU A 243 -8.88 31.75 -9.67
N ALA A 244 -7.98 30.77 -9.85
CA ALA A 244 -8.35 29.37 -9.77
C ALA A 244 -8.56 28.95 -8.32
N VAL A 245 -9.78 28.51 -7.98
CA VAL A 245 -10.16 28.05 -6.64
C VAL A 245 -10.55 26.59 -6.71
N PHE A 246 -9.98 25.77 -5.84
CA PHE A 246 -10.22 24.34 -5.78
C PHE A 246 -10.85 23.98 -4.44
N SER A 247 -11.70 22.95 -4.43
CA SER A 247 -12.15 22.33 -3.20
C SER A 247 -12.35 20.84 -3.40
N THR A 248 -12.56 20.12 -2.30
CA THR A 248 -12.91 18.70 -2.30
C THR A 248 -14.23 18.51 -1.58
N HIS A 249 -15.14 17.76 -2.17
CA HIS A 249 -16.42 17.40 -1.54
C HIS A 249 -16.63 15.89 -1.63
N PHE A 250 -17.38 15.35 -0.67
CA PHE A 250 -17.81 13.95 -0.67
C PHE A 250 -19.29 13.89 -1.05
N PRO A 251 -19.65 13.43 -2.26
CA PRO A 251 -21.04 13.33 -2.66
C PRO A 251 -21.86 12.48 -1.69
N GLY A 252 -23.02 12.99 -1.27
CA GLY A 252 -23.91 12.31 -0.34
C GLY A 252 -23.63 12.57 1.15
N PHE A 253 -22.60 13.35 1.49
CA PHE A 253 -22.35 13.74 2.88
C PHE A 253 -23.03 15.09 3.19
N GLU A 254 -23.81 15.13 4.28
CA GLU A 254 -24.54 16.33 4.72
C GLU A 254 -23.64 17.36 5.40
N SER A 255 -22.41 16.95 5.78
CA SER A 255 -21.44 17.80 6.46
C SER A 255 -21.05 18.98 5.55
N GLY A 256 -21.59 20.15 5.91
CA GLY A 256 -21.67 21.34 5.07
C GLY A 256 -20.36 21.71 4.38
N THR A 257 -20.44 22.02 3.10
CA THR A 257 -19.34 22.52 2.30
C THR A 257 -19.06 23.99 2.70
N PRO A 258 -17.99 24.30 3.47
CA PRO A 258 -17.68 25.67 3.90
C PRO A 258 -17.43 26.60 2.69
N GLU A 259 -17.16 26.01 1.52
CA GLU A 259 -16.94 26.70 0.26
C GLU A 259 -18.08 27.64 -0.13
N HIS A 260 -19.34 27.25 0.07
CA HIS A 260 -20.48 28.10 -0.31
C HIS A 260 -20.54 29.39 0.52
N ALA A 261 -20.22 29.31 1.81
CA ALA A 261 -20.22 30.48 2.70
C ALA A 261 -19.03 31.42 2.40
N LEU A 262 -17.83 30.86 2.22
CA LEU A 262 -16.63 31.64 1.93
C LEU A 262 -16.69 32.26 0.52
N LEU A 263 -16.97 31.47 -0.50
CA LEU A 263 -16.97 31.90 -1.90
C LEU A 263 -18.18 32.76 -2.26
N GLY A 264 -19.32 32.58 -1.58
CA GLY A 264 -20.52 33.39 -1.79
C GLY A 264 -20.33 34.87 -1.42
N SER A 265 -19.34 35.18 -0.58
CA SER A 265 -19.00 36.55 -0.19
C SER A 265 -18.10 37.29 -1.19
N LEU A 266 -17.51 36.58 -2.16
CA LEU A 266 -16.56 37.17 -3.10
C LEU A 266 -17.29 37.83 -4.30
N PRO A 267 -16.71 38.89 -4.90
CA PRO A 267 -17.27 39.51 -6.10
C PRO A 267 -17.42 38.51 -7.26
N ARG A 268 -18.52 38.61 -8.01
CA ARG A 268 -18.73 37.77 -9.21
C ARG A 268 -17.60 37.98 -10.21
N GLY A 269 -17.05 36.88 -10.72
CA GLY A 269 -15.95 36.90 -11.70
C GLY A 269 -14.55 37.05 -11.09
N SER A 270 -14.41 37.18 -9.77
CA SER A 270 -13.09 37.20 -9.12
C SER A 270 -12.41 35.82 -9.08
N PHE A 271 -13.17 34.73 -9.25
CA PHE A 271 -12.63 33.37 -9.21
C PHE A 271 -13.35 32.41 -10.17
N ARG A 272 -12.67 31.31 -10.49
CA ARG A 272 -13.22 30.09 -11.12
C ARG A 272 -13.10 28.96 -10.11
N HIS A 273 -14.23 28.42 -9.66
CA HIS A 273 -14.24 27.34 -8.68
C HIS A 273 -14.39 25.97 -9.34
N ARG A 274 -13.53 25.05 -8.95
CA ARG A 274 -13.56 23.63 -9.34
C ARG A 274 -13.65 22.77 -8.08
N ALA A 275 -14.83 22.19 -7.85
CA ALA A 275 -15.04 21.20 -6.81
C ALA A 275 -14.64 19.81 -7.33
N THR A 276 -13.66 19.18 -6.67
CA THR A 276 -13.21 17.82 -6.99
C THR A 276 -14.04 16.83 -6.15
N PRO A 277 -14.84 15.95 -6.76
CA PRO A 277 -15.53 14.91 -6.00
C PRO A 277 -14.51 13.91 -5.47
N CYS A 278 -14.65 13.53 -4.20
CA CYS A 278 -13.94 12.43 -3.57
C CYS A 278 -14.98 11.41 -3.13
N PHE A 279 -14.83 10.17 -3.56
CA PHE A 279 -15.72 9.08 -3.15
C PHE A 279 -15.00 8.23 -2.11
N ALA A 280 -15.68 7.94 -0.99
CA ALA A 280 -15.08 7.21 0.12
C ALA A 280 -14.66 5.79 -0.28
N ASP A 281 -15.42 5.17 -1.18
CA ASP A 281 -15.19 3.86 -1.79
C ASP A 281 -14.09 3.86 -2.88
N GLU A 282 -13.65 5.02 -3.34
CA GLU A 282 -12.64 5.17 -4.40
C GLU A 282 -11.35 5.85 -3.93
N LEU A 283 -11.15 6.02 -2.62
CA LEU A 283 -9.91 6.58 -2.09
C LEU A 283 -8.67 5.76 -2.50
N ASP A 284 -7.78 6.41 -3.25
CA ASP A 284 -6.53 5.87 -3.79
C ASP A 284 -5.39 6.04 -2.77
N LEU A 285 -5.56 5.39 -1.61
CA LEU A 285 -4.58 5.45 -0.51
C LEU A 285 -3.23 4.83 -0.90
N ASP A 286 -3.20 3.89 -1.84
CA ASP A 286 -1.98 3.21 -2.24
C ASP A 286 -1.10 4.13 -3.09
N SER A 287 -1.66 4.84 -4.08
CA SER A 287 -0.90 5.85 -4.84
C SER A 287 -0.50 7.02 -3.96
N PHE A 288 -1.38 7.46 -3.05
CA PHE A 288 -1.04 8.48 -2.06
C PHE A 288 0.19 8.06 -1.24
N LEU A 289 0.16 6.88 -0.60
CA LEU A 289 1.25 6.36 0.21
C LEU A 289 2.53 6.11 -0.59
N HIS A 290 2.40 5.66 -1.84
CA HIS A 290 3.53 5.51 -2.76
C HIS A 290 4.19 6.87 -3.04
N ASP A 291 3.38 7.88 -3.35
CA ASP A 291 3.87 9.21 -3.66
C ASP A 291 4.50 9.91 -2.48
N VAL A 292 3.95 9.77 -1.26
CA VAL A 292 4.50 10.43 -0.06
C VAL A 292 5.64 9.64 0.61
N GLY A 293 5.65 8.33 0.43
CA GLY A 293 6.67 7.39 0.90
C GLY A 293 6.54 6.88 2.35
N GLU A 294 5.77 7.60 3.19
CA GLU A 294 5.58 7.29 4.61
C GLU A 294 4.15 7.67 5.06
N PRO A 295 3.59 7.05 6.10
CA PRO A 295 2.25 7.38 6.60
C PRO A 295 2.03 8.85 6.94
N MET A 296 0.83 9.35 6.64
CA MET A 296 0.35 10.70 6.96
C MET A 296 -0.79 10.66 7.98
N PRO A 297 -0.90 11.64 8.89
CA PRO A 297 -1.71 11.50 10.09
C PRO A 297 -3.21 11.75 9.93
N ASP A 298 -3.63 12.38 8.84
CA ASP A 298 -4.99 12.90 8.70
C ASP A 298 -5.51 12.80 7.26
N LEU A 299 -6.85 12.86 7.15
CA LEU A 299 -7.57 12.86 5.87
C LEU A 299 -7.28 14.13 5.05
N GLU A 300 -7.05 15.26 5.71
CA GLU A 300 -6.80 16.54 5.03
C GLU A 300 -5.53 16.48 4.15
N SER A 301 -4.49 15.79 4.60
CA SER A 301 -3.26 15.53 3.84
C SER A 301 -3.53 14.75 2.55
N TYR A 302 -4.43 13.76 2.61
CA TYR A 302 -4.88 13.02 1.43
C TYR A 302 -5.67 13.95 0.49
N LEU A 303 -6.57 14.78 1.02
CA LEU A 303 -7.39 15.71 0.21
C LEU A 303 -6.55 16.79 -0.47
N ILE A 304 -5.50 17.28 0.18
CA ILE A 304 -4.50 18.18 -0.43
C ILE A 304 -3.84 17.47 -1.61
N TRP A 305 -3.32 16.25 -1.41
CA TRP A 305 -2.69 15.46 -2.48
C TRP A 305 -3.66 15.21 -3.64
N ALA A 306 -4.89 14.79 -3.36
CA ALA A 306 -5.91 14.52 -4.36
C ALA A 306 -6.27 15.80 -5.16
N THR A 307 -6.35 16.95 -4.48
CA THR A 307 -6.60 18.24 -5.13
C THR A 307 -5.45 18.60 -6.06
N VAL A 308 -4.19 18.50 -5.60
CA VAL A 308 -3.01 18.81 -6.41
C VAL A 308 -2.98 17.93 -7.65
N ARG A 309 -3.21 16.62 -7.50
CA ARG A 309 -3.31 15.68 -8.63
C ARG A 309 -4.42 16.07 -9.62
N ALA A 310 -5.57 16.52 -9.12
CA ALA A 310 -6.72 16.93 -9.94
C ALA A 310 -6.52 18.26 -10.67
N THR A 311 -5.62 19.15 -10.20
CA THR A 311 -5.33 20.42 -10.87
C THR A 311 -4.80 20.24 -12.29
N GLY A 312 -4.16 19.10 -12.60
CA GLY A 312 -3.68 18.80 -13.96
C GLY A 312 -2.73 19.85 -14.54
N GLY A 313 -2.00 20.59 -13.70
CA GLY A 313 -1.13 21.68 -14.14
C GLY A 313 -1.85 22.97 -14.52
N GLU A 314 -3.12 23.16 -14.10
CA GLU A 314 -3.83 24.45 -14.20
C GLU A 314 -3.12 25.56 -13.43
N VAL A 315 -2.44 25.20 -12.34
CA VAL A 315 -1.69 26.10 -11.47
C VAL A 315 -0.27 25.60 -11.27
N ASP A 316 0.67 26.54 -11.11
CA ASP A 316 2.06 26.25 -10.78
C ASP A 316 2.30 26.34 -9.26
N VAL A 317 1.43 27.09 -8.56
CA VAL A 317 1.44 27.23 -7.09
C VAL A 317 0.01 27.07 -6.55
N LEU A 318 -0.16 26.21 -5.56
CA LEU A 318 -1.41 26.05 -4.81
C LEU A 318 -1.23 26.56 -3.38
N LEU A 319 -2.02 27.55 -2.99
CA LEU A 319 -2.11 28.00 -1.60
C LEU A 319 -3.14 27.17 -0.85
N ASP A 320 -2.79 26.71 0.34
CA ASP A 320 -3.67 25.92 1.19
C ASP A 320 -3.73 26.47 2.62
N GLY A 321 -4.91 26.34 3.24
CA GLY A 321 -5.18 26.83 4.58
C GLY A 321 -4.69 25.93 5.72
N ALA A 322 -4.07 24.78 5.46
CA ALA A 322 -3.58 23.89 6.51
C ALA A 322 -2.58 24.62 7.42
N THR A 323 -2.88 24.68 8.72
CA THR A 323 -2.13 25.49 9.68
C THR A 323 -1.14 24.67 10.50
N HIS A 324 -1.25 23.35 10.53
CA HIS A 324 -0.51 22.48 11.44
C HIS A 324 0.00 21.21 10.75
N GLY A 325 1.17 20.74 11.19
CA GLY A 325 1.73 19.46 10.76
C GLY A 325 3.22 19.59 10.43
N ASP A 326 4.05 18.84 11.15
CA ASP A 326 5.48 18.72 10.84
C ASP A 326 5.70 17.96 9.50
N HIS A 327 4.67 17.25 9.03
CA HIS A 327 4.65 16.52 7.76
C HIS A 327 4.34 17.36 6.52
N LEU A 328 3.81 18.57 6.68
CA LEU A 328 3.40 19.43 5.55
C LEU A 328 4.56 19.76 4.60
N PRO A 329 5.80 20.05 5.05
CA PRO A 329 6.93 20.23 4.13
C PRO A 329 7.25 18.98 3.31
N ARG A 330 7.11 17.78 3.89
CA ARG A 330 7.27 16.53 3.17
C ARG A 330 6.16 16.37 2.13
N LEU A 331 4.91 16.66 2.48
CA LEU A 331 3.80 16.62 1.53
C LEU A 331 4.02 17.59 0.36
N ALA A 332 4.37 18.85 0.66
CA ALA A 332 4.64 19.89 -0.33
C ALA A 332 5.78 19.50 -1.29
N ASP A 333 6.88 18.97 -0.75
CA ASP A 333 8.00 18.46 -1.52
C ASP A 333 7.57 17.33 -2.48
N ARG A 334 6.82 16.35 -1.96
CA ARG A 334 6.38 15.16 -2.71
C ARG A 334 5.44 15.55 -3.84
N VAL A 335 4.40 16.36 -3.57
CA VAL A 335 3.47 16.78 -4.61
C VAL A 335 4.13 17.67 -5.66
N ALA A 336 5.03 18.57 -5.27
CA ALA A 336 5.77 19.41 -6.21
C ALA A 336 6.65 18.58 -7.13
N SER A 337 7.31 17.54 -6.60
CA SER A 337 8.12 16.65 -7.41
C SER A 337 7.31 15.79 -8.39
N ARG A 338 6.12 15.33 -7.99
CA ARG A 338 5.32 14.39 -8.78
C ARG A 338 4.40 15.07 -9.79
N TYR A 339 3.87 16.24 -9.42
CA TYR A 339 2.82 16.93 -10.18
C TYR A 339 3.23 18.31 -10.68
N GLY A 340 4.43 18.79 -10.33
CA GLY A 340 4.92 20.11 -10.77
C GLY A 340 4.21 21.30 -10.11
N VAL A 341 3.41 21.06 -9.06
CA VAL A 341 2.65 22.10 -8.35
C VAL A 341 3.32 22.41 -7.01
N GLU A 342 3.78 23.65 -6.83
CA GLU A 342 4.34 24.09 -5.56
C GLU A 342 3.22 24.34 -4.54
N LEU A 343 3.25 23.62 -3.42
CA LEU A 343 2.26 23.77 -2.35
C LEU A 343 2.78 24.74 -1.27
N ARG A 344 1.97 25.71 -0.87
CA ARG A 344 2.31 26.70 0.17
C ARG A 344 1.21 26.85 1.22
N PHE A 345 1.62 27.15 2.44
CA PHE A 345 0.74 27.27 3.62
C PHE A 345 0.90 28.64 4.29
N PRO A 346 0.16 29.68 3.84
CA PRO A 346 0.35 31.06 4.33
C PRO A 346 0.02 31.26 5.82
N ALA A 347 -0.82 30.39 6.39
CA ALA A 347 -1.30 30.47 7.77
C ALA A 347 -0.62 29.47 8.71
N ARG A 348 0.56 28.96 8.36
CA ARG A 348 1.24 27.94 9.15
C ARG A 348 1.58 28.49 10.54
N ALA A 349 0.96 27.91 11.56
CA ALA A 349 1.24 28.20 12.95
C ALA A 349 2.29 27.23 13.51
N ALA A 350 2.89 27.59 14.65
CA ALA A 350 3.75 26.68 15.41
C ALA A 350 3.01 25.36 15.74
N SER A 351 3.77 24.28 15.86
CA SER A 351 3.30 22.90 16.03
C SER A 351 2.08 22.78 16.96
N GLY A 352 0.99 22.18 16.46
CA GLY A 352 -0.25 21.94 17.20
C GLY A 352 -0.95 20.70 16.67
N ARG A 353 -1.82 20.08 17.48
CA ARG A 353 -2.65 18.96 17.01
C ARG A 353 -3.76 19.53 16.13
N PRO A 354 -3.97 19.02 14.90
CA PRO A 354 -5.10 19.45 14.09
C PRO A 354 -6.41 19.15 14.82
N ALA A 355 -7.41 20.01 14.62
CA ALA A 355 -8.77 19.70 15.03
C ALA A 355 -9.24 18.43 14.32
N ALA A 356 -10.01 17.59 15.01
CA ALA A 356 -10.55 16.37 14.41
C ALA A 356 -11.46 16.74 13.24
N ASP A 357 -11.21 16.14 12.07
CA ASP A 357 -12.03 16.38 10.89
C ASP A 357 -13.32 15.54 11.01
N PRO A 358 -14.51 16.17 11.09
CA PRO A 358 -15.77 15.45 11.24
C PRO A 358 -16.04 14.48 10.07
N ARG A 359 -15.48 14.76 8.88
CA ARG A 359 -15.66 13.95 7.68
C ARG A 359 -15.00 12.57 7.80
N VAL A 360 -14.03 12.38 8.70
CA VAL A 360 -13.29 11.11 8.82
C VAL A 360 -14.21 9.95 9.19
N VAL A 361 -15.23 10.19 10.02
CA VAL A 361 -16.23 9.17 10.38
C VAL A 361 -17.03 8.75 9.15
N GLU A 362 -17.53 9.72 8.39
CA GLU A 362 -18.36 9.49 7.19
C GLU A 362 -17.55 8.78 6.11
N VAL A 363 -16.31 9.23 5.88
CA VAL A 363 -15.37 8.61 4.95
C VAL A 363 -15.07 7.16 5.33
N LEU A 364 -14.70 6.90 6.59
CA LEU A 364 -14.42 5.52 7.04
C LEU A 364 -15.65 4.62 6.95
N ALA A 365 -16.86 5.16 7.15
CA ALA A 365 -18.11 4.42 7.02
C ALA A 365 -18.50 4.16 5.56
N GLY A 366 -18.09 5.04 4.63
CA GLY A 366 -18.33 4.91 3.19
C GLY A 366 -17.28 4.10 2.42
N MET A 367 -16.17 3.73 3.05
CA MET A 367 -15.13 2.88 2.42
C MET A 367 -15.65 1.48 2.08
N THR A 368 -15.09 0.91 1.01
CA THR A 368 -15.32 -0.49 0.63
C THR A 368 -14.70 -1.47 1.63
N ASP A 369 -15.19 -2.70 1.56
CA ASP A 369 -14.66 -3.84 2.32
C ASP A 369 -13.16 -4.09 2.03
N ASP A 370 -12.73 -3.89 0.79
CA ASP A 370 -11.32 -4.03 0.39
C ASP A 370 -10.45 -2.89 0.94
N GLN A 371 -10.98 -1.68 1.02
CA GLN A 371 -10.30 -0.58 1.69
C GLN A 371 -10.11 -0.83 3.18
N LEU A 372 -11.09 -1.45 3.85
CA LEU A 372 -11.04 -1.76 5.28
C LEU A 372 -10.34 -3.09 5.62
N THR A 373 -10.01 -3.92 4.63
CA THR A 373 -9.33 -5.20 4.81
C THR A 373 -8.05 -5.12 5.67
N PRO A 374 -7.17 -4.12 5.50
CA PRO A 374 -5.98 -3.96 6.33
C PRO A 374 -6.30 -3.78 7.83
N LEU A 375 -7.47 -3.28 8.19
CA LEU A 375 -7.89 -3.12 9.59
C LEU A 375 -8.38 -4.44 10.22
N VAL A 376 -8.88 -5.38 9.40
CA VAL A 376 -9.28 -6.71 9.86
C VAL A 376 -8.06 -7.59 10.11
N HIS A 377 -7.16 -7.64 9.12
CA HIS A 377 -5.93 -8.44 9.13
C HIS A 377 -4.71 -7.65 9.60
N ALA A 378 -4.96 -6.60 10.38
CA ALA A 378 -3.96 -5.69 10.89
C ALA A 378 -2.80 -6.46 11.54
N ARG A 379 -1.59 -6.24 11.04
CA ARG A 379 -0.37 -6.94 11.49
C ARG A 379 -0.03 -6.62 12.93
N LEU A 380 -0.36 -5.40 13.37
CA LEU A 380 -0.09 -4.94 14.72
C LEU A 380 -1.15 -5.44 15.71
N LYS A 381 -2.44 -5.33 15.36
CA LYS A 381 -3.62 -5.70 16.17
C LYS A 381 -4.91 -5.44 15.38
N SER A 382 -5.78 -6.45 15.30
CA SER A 382 -7.09 -6.35 14.66
C SER A 382 -7.94 -5.20 15.22
N GLN A 383 -8.62 -4.45 14.34
CA GLN A 383 -9.48 -3.32 14.69
C GLN A 383 -10.98 -3.62 14.55
N VAL A 384 -11.36 -4.90 14.44
CA VAL A 384 -12.77 -5.31 14.26
C VAL A 384 -13.70 -4.71 15.32
N GLY A 385 -13.26 -4.62 16.59
CA GLY A 385 -14.06 -4.00 17.65
C GLY A 385 -14.30 -2.50 17.47
N VAL A 386 -13.31 -1.77 16.94
CA VAL A 386 -13.42 -0.32 16.65
C VAL A 386 -14.28 -0.10 15.42
N LEU A 387 -14.11 -0.90 14.36
CA LEU A 387 -14.99 -0.92 13.19
C LEU A 387 -16.44 -1.20 13.58
N THR A 388 -16.67 -2.19 14.46
CA THR A 388 -18.01 -2.45 15.00
C THR A 388 -18.56 -1.21 15.71
N GLY A 389 -17.71 -0.45 16.41
CA GLY A 389 -18.05 0.85 16.99
C GLY A 389 -18.54 1.84 15.95
N LEU A 390 -17.72 2.09 14.93
CA LEU A 390 -18.01 2.97 13.80
C LEU A 390 -19.38 2.66 13.16
N PHE A 391 -19.57 1.42 12.69
CA PHE A 391 -20.81 1.02 12.01
C PHE A 391 -22.02 0.84 12.93
N SER A 392 -21.84 0.93 14.25
CA SER A 392 -22.94 0.96 15.23
C SER A 392 -23.33 2.38 15.66
N GLY A 393 -22.69 3.42 15.11
CA GLY A 393 -22.90 4.82 15.53
C GLY A 393 -22.32 5.14 16.91
N ARG A 394 -21.45 4.28 17.47
CA ARG A 394 -20.75 4.58 18.72
C ARG A 394 -19.66 5.61 18.45
N ARG A 395 -19.47 6.54 19.39
CA ARG A 395 -18.36 7.49 19.35
C ARG A 395 -17.03 6.73 19.37
N ILE A 396 -16.22 6.94 18.34
CA ILE A 396 -14.87 6.40 18.23
C ILE A 396 -13.87 7.52 17.98
N ASP A 397 -12.58 7.24 18.22
CA ASP A 397 -11.49 8.08 17.72
C ASP A 397 -11.26 7.73 16.24
N ALA A 398 -11.98 8.41 15.36
CA ALA A 398 -11.95 8.17 13.92
C ALA A 398 -10.57 8.50 13.31
N GLU A 399 -9.89 9.51 13.83
CA GLU A 399 -8.54 9.89 13.41
C GLU A 399 -7.53 8.79 13.74
N ALA A 400 -7.59 8.22 14.95
CA ALA A 400 -6.77 7.06 15.29
C ALA A 400 -7.04 5.85 14.40
N LEU A 401 -8.30 5.61 14.03
CA LEU A 401 -8.67 4.53 13.11
C LEU A 401 -8.14 4.79 11.69
N PHE A 402 -8.23 6.02 11.19
CA PHE A 402 -7.67 6.43 9.90
C PHE A 402 -6.14 6.27 9.89
N ARG A 403 -5.42 6.76 10.90
CA ARG A 403 -3.97 6.54 11.02
C ARG A 403 -3.60 5.07 11.00
N ARG A 404 -4.39 4.24 11.68
CA ARG A 404 -4.17 2.80 11.68
C ARG A 404 -4.37 2.19 10.30
N LEU A 405 -5.39 2.63 9.57
CA LEU A 405 -5.63 2.19 8.20
C LEU A 405 -4.45 2.54 7.29
N VAL A 406 -3.98 3.80 7.35
CA VAL A 406 -2.85 4.28 6.55
C VAL A 406 -1.58 3.49 6.88
N VAL A 407 -1.29 3.21 8.15
CA VAL A 407 -0.14 2.39 8.57
C VAL A 407 -0.24 0.95 8.06
N GLU A 408 -1.38 0.29 8.21
CA GLU A 408 -1.53 -1.11 7.77
C GLU A 408 -1.46 -1.23 6.24
N ARG A 409 -1.97 -0.25 5.49
CA ARG A 409 -1.77 -0.15 4.04
C ARG A 409 -0.30 0.07 3.69
N TRP A 410 0.37 1.01 4.35
CA TRP A 410 1.79 1.27 4.14
C TRP A 410 2.65 0.02 4.42
N LEU A 411 2.40 -0.70 5.52
CA LEU A 411 3.05 -1.97 5.84
C LEU A 411 2.86 -3.04 4.75
N THR A 412 1.72 -3.02 4.07
CA THR A 412 1.43 -3.93 2.96
C THR A 412 2.22 -3.57 1.71
N LEU A 413 2.42 -2.27 1.45
CA LEU A 413 3.23 -1.77 0.35
C LEU A 413 4.73 -2.04 0.55
N VAL A 414 5.26 -1.84 1.76
CA VAL A 414 6.72 -1.90 2.00
C VAL A 414 7.25 -3.31 2.29
N ALA A 415 6.42 -4.23 2.81
CA ALA A 415 6.90 -5.50 3.35
C ALA A 415 6.81 -6.72 2.40
N GLN A 416 6.71 -6.56 1.07
CA GLN A 416 6.49 -7.72 0.21
C GLN A 416 7.75 -8.61 0.06
N PRO A 417 7.58 -9.93 0.17
CA PRO A 417 7.01 -10.69 -0.95
C PRO A 417 5.72 -11.42 -0.58
N VAL A 418 4.73 -11.35 -1.49
CA VAL A 418 3.56 -12.23 -1.49
C VAL A 418 4.05 -13.67 -1.41
N ALA A 419 3.66 -14.41 -0.37
CA ALA A 419 3.94 -15.83 -0.28
C ALA A 419 3.43 -16.50 -1.56
N SER A 420 4.33 -17.14 -2.32
CA SER A 420 3.96 -17.83 -3.55
C SER A 420 2.83 -18.82 -3.22
N ALA A 421 1.65 -18.58 -3.79
CA ALA A 421 0.57 -19.54 -3.72
C ALA A 421 1.09 -20.92 -4.15
N ARG A 422 0.75 -21.96 -3.41
CA ARG A 422 1.04 -23.33 -3.84
C ARG A 422 0.21 -23.58 -5.10
N VAL A 423 0.86 -23.67 -6.25
CA VAL A 423 0.23 -24.14 -7.48
C VAL A 423 -0.24 -25.59 -7.23
N PRO A 424 -1.55 -25.89 -7.30
CA PRO A 424 -2.04 -27.25 -7.13
C PRO A 424 -1.44 -28.17 -8.19
N SER A 425 -1.15 -29.43 -7.84
CA SER A 425 -0.66 -30.41 -8.82
C SER A 425 -1.69 -30.62 -9.94
N PRO A 426 -1.33 -30.50 -11.21
CA PRO A 426 -2.28 -30.57 -12.33
C PRO A 426 -2.85 -31.98 -12.57
N SER A 427 -2.26 -33.03 -11.99
CA SER A 427 -2.75 -34.41 -12.08
C SER A 427 -2.86 -35.09 -10.71
N LEU A 428 -3.79 -36.06 -10.61
CA LEU A 428 -4.03 -36.86 -9.41
C LEU A 428 -4.46 -38.29 -9.81
N ARG A 429 -4.05 -39.29 -9.02
CA ARG A 429 -4.58 -40.66 -9.15
C ARG A 429 -5.66 -40.91 -8.10
N VAL A 430 -6.84 -41.33 -8.56
CA VAL A 430 -8.00 -41.67 -7.72
C VAL A 430 -8.57 -43.00 -8.22
N ASN A 431 -8.73 -43.98 -7.32
CA ASN A 431 -9.20 -45.34 -7.64
C ASN A 431 -8.46 -45.99 -8.82
N GLY A 432 -7.13 -45.84 -8.86
CA GLY A 432 -6.28 -46.42 -9.92
C GLY A 432 -6.36 -45.72 -11.28
N LYS A 433 -7.22 -44.71 -11.44
CA LYS A 433 -7.35 -43.88 -12.65
C LYS A 433 -6.59 -42.58 -12.50
N GLU A 434 -6.04 -42.08 -13.60
CA GLU A 434 -5.36 -40.78 -13.66
C GLU A 434 -6.35 -39.70 -14.10
N TRP A 435 -6.33 -38.57 -13.38
CA TRP A 435 -7.22 -37.44 -13.60
C TRP A 435 -6.39 -36.17 -13.78
N SER A 436 -6.72 -35.37 -14.78
CA SER A 436 -6.21 -34.01 -14.94
C SER A 436 -7.19 -33.02 -14.31
N ARG A 437 -6.65 -32.01 -13.63
CA ARG A 437 -7.43 -30.93 -13.01
C ARG A 437 -7.17 -29.64 -13.76
N HIS A 438 -8.25 -29.03 -14.23
CA HIS A 438 -8.24 -27.76 -14.94
C HIS A 438 -9.02 -26.74 -14.12
N ALA A 439 -8.30 -25.86 -13.43
CA ALA A 439 -8.90 -24.76 -12.70
C ALA A 439 -9.50 -23.75 -13.70
N ILE A 440 -10.71 -23.27 -13.42
CA ILE A 440 -11.43 -22.33 -14.26
C ILE A 440 -11.41 -20.97 -13.57
N THR A 441 -10.76 -19.99 -14.20
CA THR A 441 -10.75 -18.61 -13.74
C THR A 441 -12.07 -17.92 -14.10
N THR A 442 -12.63 -17.17 -13.16
CA THR A 442 -13.84 -16.36 -13.33
C THR A 442 -13.57 -14.93 -12.88
N GLU A 443 -14.57 -14.05 -13.03
CA GLU A 443 -14.60 -12.78 -12.32
C GLU A 443 -14.87 -12.99 -10.81
N ALA A 444 -14.60 -11.98 -10.00
CA ALA A 444 -14.93 -12.00 -8.57
C ALA A 444 -16.46 -11.98 -8.37
N LEU A 445 -16.99 -12.95 -7.63
CA LEU A 445 -18.41 -12.99 -7.30
C LEU A 445 -18.76 -12.00 -6.19
N ARG A 446 -19.91 -11.37 -6.34
CA ARG A 446 -20.54 -10.43 -5.41
C ARG A 446 -21.87 -11.00 -4.93
N ALA A 447 -22.39 -10.42 -3.86
CA ALA A 447 -23.74 -10.73 -3.40
C ALA A 447 -24.76 -10.53 -4.52
N ASP A 448 -25.73 -11.44 -4.59
CA ASP A 448 -26.85 -11.47 -5.54
C ASP A 448 -26.47 -11.76 -7.00
N ASP A 449 -25.23 -12.16 -7.27
CA ASP A 449 -24.83 -12.65 -8.58
C ASP A 449 -25.57 -13.94 -8.96
N LEU A 450 -25.93 -14.05 -10.25
CA LEU A 450 -26.52 -15.26 -10.84
C LEU A 450 -25.46 -16.36 -10.99
N VAL A 451 -25.09 -16.96 -9.85
CA VAL A 451 -23.97 -17.91 -9.76
C VAL A 451 -24.09 -19.08 -10.72
N VAL A 452 -25.29 -19.63 -10.89
CA VAL A 452 -25.54 -20.77 -11.79
C VAL A 452 -25.23 -20.38 -13.23
N GLU A 453 -25.71 -19.25 -13.71
CA GLU A 453 -25.51 -18.78 -15.08
C GLU A 453 -24.04 -18.51 -15.36
N ARG A 454 -23.37 -17.79 -14.46
CA ARG A 454 -21.94 -17.47 -14.60
C ARG A 454 -21.06 -18.71 -14.58
N PHE A 455 -21.30 -19.62 -13.63
CA PHE A 455 -20.53 -20.86 -13.54
C PHE A 455 -20.79 -21.77 -14.72
N ALA A 456 -22.05 -21.92 -15.15
CA ALA A 456 -22.38 -22.72 -16.32
C ALA A 456 -21.75 -22.15 -17.60
N PHE A 457 -21.70 -20.82 -17.78
CA PHE A 457 -21.03 -20.19 -18.92
C PHE A 457 -19.55 -20.62 -19.01
N HIS A 458 -18.76 -20.39 -17.96
CA HIS A 458 -17.34 -20.74 -17.96
C HIS A 458 -17.10 -22.26 -17.97
N ALA A 459 -17.93 -23.04 -17.30
CA ALA A 459 -17.83 -24.49 -17.30
C ALA A 459 -18.17 -25.09 -18.68
N THR A 460 -19.16 -24.55 -19.40
CA THR A 460 -19.50 -24.98 -20.76
C THR A 460 -18.33 -24.74 -21.70
N GLU A 461 -17.77 -23.53 -21.69
CA GLU A 461 -16.64 -23.17 -22.56
C GLU A 461 -15.43 -24.10 -22.33
N ALA A 462 -15.14 -24.43 -21.06
CA ALA A 462 -14.04 -25.30 -20.71
C ALA A 462 -14.31 -26.79 -20.98
N ALA A 463 -15.57 -27.24 -20.85
CA ALA A 463 -15.94 -28.66 -20.92
C ALA A 463 -16.40 -29.14 -22.31
N ASP A 464 -16.82 -28.25 -23.22
CA ASP A 464 -17.46 -28.67 -24.48
C ASP A 464 -16.56 -29.52 -25.40
N ARG A 465 -15.24 -29.43 -25.21
CA ARG A 465 -14.25 -30.21 -25.97
C ARG A 465 -13.93 -31.58 -25.33
N LEU A 466 -14.41 -31.84 -24.13
CA LEU A 466 -14.11 -33.07 -23.40
C LEU A 466 -14.92 -34.24 -23.96
N ARG A 467 -14.29 -35.39 -24.12
CA ARG A 467 -14.97 -36.64 -24.56
C ARG A 467 -14.84 -37.78 -23.56
N GLN A 468 -13.92 -37.63 -22.60
CA GLN A 468 -13.65 -38.54 -21.50
C GLN A 468 -14.66 -38.36 -20.35
N GLN A 469 -14.57 -39.22 -19.33
CA GLN A 469 -15.32 -39.01 -18.09
C GLN A 469 -14.81 -37.77 -17.34
N TRP A 470 -15.70 -36.91 -16.86
CA TRP A 470 -15.30 -35.71 -16.11
C TRP A 470 -16.29 -35.31 -15.03
N TYR A 471 -15.78 -34.64 -13.99
CA TYR A 471 -16.56 -34.03 -12.91
C TYR A 471 -16.36 -32.52 -12.90
N LEU A 472 -17.41 -31.78 -12.55
CA LEU A 472 -17.32 -30.37 -12.20
C LEU A 472 -17.24 -30.24 -10.68
N LEU A 473 -16.17 -29.63 -10.19
CA LEU A 473 -15.98 -29.34 -8.76
C LEU A 473 -16.17 -27.85 -8.55
N VAL A 474 -17.02 -27.47 -7.61
CA VAL A 474 -17.36 -26.08 -7.30
C VAL A 474 -17.04 -25.79 -5.84
N ALA A 475 -16.30 -24.72 -5.58
CA ALA A 475 -16.03 -24.28 -4.22
C ALA A 475 -17.31 -23.70 -3.59
N ALA A 476 -17.64 -24.14 -2.37
CA ALA A 476 -18.83 -23.67 -1.66
C ALA A 476 -18.80 -22.19 -1.32
N LYS A 477 -17.63 -21.61 -1.01
CA LYS A 477 -17.53 -20.22 -0.55
C LYS A 477 -18.01 -19.20 -1.60
N PRO A 478 -17.53 -19.25 -2.87
CA PRO A 478 -18.07 -18.43 -3.95
C PRO A 478 -19.60 -18.50 -4.09
N VAL A 479 -20.18 -19.71 -3.94
CA VAL A 479 -21.64 -19.89 -4.00
C VAL A 479 -22.33 -19.16 -2.85
N ALA A 480 -21.82 -19.28 -1.62
CA ALA A 480 -22.37 -18.59 -0.45
C ALA A 480 -22.23 -17.05 -0.56
N VAL A 481 -21.14 -16.57 -1.14
CA VAL A 481 -20.94 -15.13 -1.43
C VAL A 481 -22.00 -14.66 -2.42
N ALA A 482 -22.19 -15.38 -3.52
CA ALA A 482 -23.19 -15.03 -4.53
C ALA A 482 -24.63 -15.06 -3.98
N GLN A 483 -24.92 -15.91 -3.01
CA GLN A 483 -26.20 -15.94 -2.30
C GLN A 483 -26.36 -14.83 -1.24
N GLY A 484 -25.42 -13.87 -1.15
CA GLY A 484 -25.49 -12.78 -0.18
C GLY A 484 -25.29 -13.21 1.28
N LEU A 485 -24.74 -14.41 1.52
CA LEU A 485 -24.58 -14.95 2.87
C LEU A 485 -23.30 -14.47 3.58
N ALA A 486 -22.37 -13.85 2.85
CA ALA A 486 -21.16 -13.27 3.40
C ALA A 486 -21.51 -12.07 4.31
N ARG A 487 -20.99 -12.08 5.55
CA ARG A 487 -21.20 -11.00 6.52
C ARG A 487 -19.87 -10.49 7.05
N ASN A 488 -19.62 -9.20 6.86
CA ASN A 488 -18.40 -8.56 7.39
C ASN A 488 -18.31 -8.73 8.91
N VAL A 489 -17.11 -9.03 9.39
CA VAL A 489 -16.87 -9.32 10.82
C VAL A 489 -17.29 -8.19 11.75
N TRP A 490 -17.21 -6.93 11.30
CA TRP A 490 -17.60 -5.75 12.09
C TRP A 490 -19.11 -5.48 12.08
N ARG A 491 -19.89 -6.16 11.23
CA ARG A 491 -21.36 -6.11 11.25
C ARG A 491 -21.97 -7.14 12.21
N LEU A 492 -21.18 -8.12 12.65
CA LEU A 492 -21.60 -9.07 13.68
C LEU A 492 -21.73 -8.34 15.01
N ARG A 493 -22.91 -8.45 15.67
CA ARG A 493 -23.19 -7.80 16.96
C ARG A 493 -23.08 -8.82 18.09
N PRO A 494 -21.96 -8.89 18.83
CA PRO A 494 -21.77 -9.92 19.84
C PRO A 494 -22.72 -9.73 21.05
N GLY A 495 -23.60 -10.70 21.25
CA GLY A 495 -24.49 -10.77 22.41
C GLY A 495 -23.73 -10.99 23.73
N GLY A 496 -24.45 -10.90 24.85
CA GLY A 496 -23.86 -11.14 26.19
C GLY A 496 -23.25 -12.54 26.33
N LEU A 497 -23.94 -13.56 25.78
CA LEU A 497 -23.44 -14.94 25.76
C LEU A 497 -22.14 -15.07 24.96
N ALA A 498 -22.09 -14.51 23.75
CA ALA A 498 -20.89 -14.55 22.90
C ALA A 498 -19.69 -13.92 23.61
N ARG A 499 -19.89 -12.77 24.27
CA ARG A 499 -18.85 -12.10 25.07
C ARG A 499 -18.40 -12.92 26.28
N CYS A 500 -19.32 -13.60 26.96
CA CYS A 500 -19.00 -14.47 28.09
C CYS A 500 -18.17 -15.69 27.64
N LEU A 501 -18.66 -16.42 26.64
CA LEU A 501 -17.98 -17.59 26.08
C LEU A 501 -16.63 -17.23 25.46
N ALA A 502 -16.51 -16.08 24.79
CA ALA A 502 -15.26 -15.58 24.23
C ALA A 502 -14.17 -15.39 25.31
N ARG A 503 -14.54 -14.87 26.49
CA ARG A 503 -13.61 -14.73 27.63
C ARG A 503 -13.16 -16.10 28.17
N LEU A 504 -14.10 -17.03 28.31
CA LEU A 504 -13.80 -18.38 28.81
C LEU A 504 -12.90 -19.15 27.84
N ALA A 505 -13.16 -19.04 26.54
CA ALA A 505 -12.47 -19.78 25.50
C ALA A 505 -11.27 -19.03 24.87
N ARG A 506 -10.96 -17.81 25.34
CA ARG A 506 -9.90 -16.93 24.80
C ARG A 506 -10.04 -16.68 23.29
N HIS A 507 -11.26 -16.47 22.83
CA HIS A 507 -11.59 -16.13 21.45
C HIS A 507 -12.09 -14.69 21.32
N GLU A 508 -12.15 -14.16 20.10
CA GLU A 508 -12.79 -12.87 19.86
C GLU A 508 -14.32 -12.99 19.94
N PRO A 509 -15.04 -12.02 20.55
CA PRO A 509 -16.49 -12.07 20.69
C PRO A 509 -17.24 -12.26 19.37
N TRP A 510 -16.77 -11.67 18.29
CA TRP A 510 -17.39 -11.82 16.96
C TRP A 510 -17.22 -13.23 16.39
N GLN A 511 -16.12 -13.92 16.68
CA GLN A 511 -15.90 -15.32 16.24
C GLN A 511 -16.91 -16.24 16.91
N VAL A 512 -17.13 -16.05 18.20
CA VAL A 512 -18.13 -16.81 18.95
C VAL A 512 -19.54 -16.47 18.46
N GLN A 513 -19.82 -15.19 18.18
CA GLN A 513 -21.12 -14.78 17.63
C GLN A 513 -21.40 -15.44 16.28
N ALA A 514 -20.42 -15.48 15.37
CA ALA A 514 -20.55 -16.17 14.08
C ALA A 514 -20.91 -17.66 14.26
N VAL A 515 -20.28 -18.33 15.24
CA VAL A 515 -20.59 -19.73 15.56
C VAL A 515 -21.98 -19.88 16.16
N ILE A 516 -22.43 -18.93 17.00
CA ILE A 516 -23.79 -18.92 17.56
C ILE A 516 -24.83 -18.72 16.45
N ASP A 517 -24.60 -17.76 15.55
CA ASP A 517 -25.54 -17.41 14.48
C ASP A 517 -25.80 -18.59 13.52
N HIS A 518 -24.79 -19.45 13.30
CA HIS A 518 -24.90 -20.58 12.37
C HIS A 518 -25.08 -21.95 13.05
N GLY A 519 -24.54 -22.13 14.25
CA GLY A 519 -24.56 -23.40 14.99
C GLY A 519 -25.56 -23.44 16.16
N GLY A 520 -26.06 -22.28 16.60
CA GLY A 520 -26.89 -22.14 17.79
C GLY A 520 -26.09 -22.06 19.10
N ALA A 521 -26.65 -21.36 20.08
CA ALA A 521 -26.00 -21.03 21.36
C ALA A 521 -25.50 -22.24 22.16
N LEU A 522 -26.31 -23.29 22.28
CA LEU A 522 -25.95 -24.50 23.05
C LEU A 522 -24.80 -25.26 22.41
N ARG A 523 -24.83 -25.40 21.09
CA ARG A 523 -23.75 -26.06 20.35
C ARG A 523 -22.47 -25.24 20.46
N ALA A 524 -22.55 -23.92 20.28
CA ALA A 524 -21.45 -22.95 20.46
C ALA A 524 -20.77 -23.09 21.82
N ALA A 525 -21.55 -23.05 22.91
CA ALA A 525 -21.03 -23.22 24.26
C ALA A 525 -20.32 -24.58 24.42
N GLY A 526 -20.95 -25.65 23.96
CA GLY A 526 -20.38 -26.98 24.09
C GLY A 526 -19.13 -27.21 23.24
N ALA A 527 -19.03 -26.68 22.01
CA ALA A 527 -17.81 -26.83 21.22
C ALA A 527 -16.62 -26.04 21.79
N LEU A 528 -16.89 -24.92 22.47
CA LEU A 528 -15.85 -24.09 23.08
C LEU A 528 -15.40 -24.59 24.46
N LEU A 529 -16.31 -25.22 25.22
CA LEU A 529 -16.07 -25.62 26.61
C LEU A 529 -15.75 -27.11 26.79
N LEU A 530 -16.14 -27.99 25.84
CA LEU A 530 -15.88 -29.42 25.95
C LEU A 530 -14.54 -29.83 25.31
N PRO A 531 -13.95 -30.95 25.74
CA PRO A 531 -12.74 -31.50 25.14
C PRO A 531 -12.89 -31.71 23.63
N ARG A 532 -11.78 -31.52 22.88
CA ARG A 532 -11.73 -31.51 21.40
C ARG A 532 -12.42 -32.70 20.72
N LYS A 533 -12.41 -33.88 21.34
CA LYS A 533 -13.08 -35.10 20.85
C LYS A 533 -14.61 -34.99 20.82
N TRP A 534 -15.20 -34.23 21.74
CA TRP A 534 -16.64 -33.99 21.85
C TRP A 534 -17.05 -32.71 21.11
N ALA A 535 -16.20 -31.67 21.17
CA ALA A 535 -16.42 -30.41 20.46
C ALA A 535 -16.61 -30.60 18.94
N SER A 536 -15.81 -31.47 18.31
CA SER A 536 -15.90 -31.75 16.87
C SER A 536 -17.20 -32.44 16.45
N ARG A 537 -17.96 -33.01 17.40
CA ARG A 537 -19.28 -33.60 17.15
C ARG A 537 -20.42 -32.60 17.31
N MET A 538 -20.22 -31.54 18.10
CA MET A 538 -21.30 -30.62 18.46
C MET A 538 -21.41 -29.41 17.55
N ILE A 539 -20.32 -28.98 16.91
CA ILE A 539 -20.37 -28.00 15.83
C ILE A 539 -19.44 -28.43 14.71
N GLU A 540 -19.94 -28.46 13.49
CA GLU A 540 -19.09 -28.33 12.33
C GLU A 540 -18.54 -26.90 12.28
N MET A 541 -17.55 -26.58 13.11
CA MET A 541 -16.90 -25.26 13.07
C MET A 541 -16.25 -25.00 11.70
N ARG A 542 -16.05 -26.06 10.90
CA ARG A 542 -15.63 -26.00 9.50
C ARG A 542 -16.70 -25.49 8.53
N ALA A 543 -17.98 -25.42 8.93
CA ALA A 543 -19.07 -24.93 8.09
C ALA A 543 -19.06 -23.41 7.93
N VAL A 544 -18.37 -22.69 8.83
CA VAL A 544 -18.24 -21.23 8.79
C VAL A 544 -16.82 -20.86 8.39
N GLY A 545 -16.67 -20.32 7.18
CA GLY A 545 -15.42 -19.78 6.68
C GLY A 545 -15.07 -18.49 7.40
N LEU A 546 -14.01 -18.53 8.23
CA LEU A 546 -13.42 -17.32 8.80
C LEU A 546 -12.67 -16.51 7.72
N PRO A 547 -12.62 -15.17 7.87
CA PRO A 547 -11.89 -14.30 6.96
C PRO A 547 -10.41 -14.66 6.90
N ARG A 548 -9.79 -14.51 5.72
CA ARG A 548 -8.37 -14.76 5.49
C ARG A 548 -7.78 -13.65 4.61
N PRO A 549 -6.53 -13.22 4.84
CA PRO A 549 -5.91 -12.17 4.02
C PRO A 549 -5.84 -12.52 2.52
N SER A 550 -5.66 -13.80 2.21
CA SER A 550 -5.56 -14.28 0.83
C SER A 550 -6.91 -14.50 0.15
N ALA A 551 -8.04 -14.29 0.83
CA ALA A 551 -9.39 -14.47 0.29
C ALA A 551 -9.79 -13.37 -0.71
N VAL A 552 -10.69 -13.68 -1.65
CA VAL A 552 -11.28 -12.67 -2.54
C VAL A 552 -12.29 -11.88 -1.73
N SER A 553 -12.38 -10.59 -1.99
CA SER A 553 -13.49 -9.76 -1.53
C SER A 553 -14.85 -10.37 -1.87
N PRO A 554 -15.84 -10.38 -0.96
CA PRO A 554 -15.79 -9.88 0.42
C PRO A 554 -15.31 -10.93 1.45
N ALA A 555 -14.98 -12.15 1.02
CA ALA A 555 -14.60 -13.26 1.91
C ALA A 555 -13.26 -13.04 2.65
N ASN A 556 -12.45 -12.07 2.24
CA ASN A 556 -11.30 -11.58 2.99
C ASN A 556 -11.70 -10.94 4.31
N VAL A 557 -12.83 -10.25 4.39
CA VAL A 557 -13.27 -9.57 5.63
C VAL A 557 -14.57 -10.11 6.21
N SER A 558 -15.21 -11.01 5.48
CA SER A 558 -16.46 -11.64 5.87
C SER A 558 -16.28 -12.99 6.53
N VAL A 559 -17.20 -13.26 7.44
CA VAL A 559 -17.60 -14.62 7.76
C VAL A 559 -18.49 -15.12 6.63
N VAL A 560 -18.13 -16.26 6.04
CA VAL A 560 -18.87 -16.88 4.94
C VAL A 560 -19.42 -18.23 5.42
N PRO A 561 -20.74 -18.37 5.62
CA PRO A 561 -21.34 -19.64 6.02
C PRO A 561 -21.41 -20.63 4.85
N ARG A 562 -21.98 -21.80 5.12
CA ARG A 562 -22.36 -22.77 4.08
C ARG A 562 -23.40 -22.13 3.14
N PRO A 563 -23.32 -22.41 1.82
CA PRO A 563 -24.39 -22.05 0.88
C PRO A 563 -25.76 -22.54 1.34
N ASP A 564 -26.79 -21.77 1.01
CA ASP A 564 -28.16 -22.24 1.07
C ASP A 564 -28.41 -23.22 -0.09
N ARG A 565 -29.09 -24.33 0.20
CA ARG A 565 -29.47 -25.38 -0.77
C ARG A 565 -28.36 -25.74 -1.80
N PRO A 566 -27.17 -26.17 -1.36
CA PRO A 566 -26.06 -26.51 -2.26
C PRO A 566 -26.39 -27.62 -3.27
N ASP A 567 -27.29 -28.56 -2.93
CA ASP A 567 -27.79 -29.58 -3.86
C ASP A 567 -28.56 -28.97 -5.02
N LEU A 568 -29.42 -27.99 -4.75
CA LEU A 568 -30.18 -27.28 -5.79
C LEU A 568 -29.23 -26.53 -6.74
N VAL A 569 -28.16 -25.93 -6.23
CA VAL A 569 -27.13 -25.28 -7.06
C VAL A 569 -26.46 -26.30 -7.98
N ALA A 570 -26.08 -27.48 -7.46
CA ALA A 570 -25.49 -28.54 -8.27
C ALA A 570 -26.47 -29.07 -9.33
N GLU A 571 -27.75 -29.23 -8.98
CA GLU A 571 -28.82 -29.65 -9.88
C GLU A 571 -29.05 -28.63 -11.00
N GLN A 572 -29.18 -27.36 -10.65
CA GLN A 572 -29.36 -26.27 -11.62
C GLN A 572 -28.16 -26.14 -12.56
N LEU A 573 -26.93 -26.24 -12.04
CA LEU A 573 -25.73 -26.26 -12.87
C LEU A 573 -25.75 -27.43 -13.85
N SER A 574 -26.08 -28.63 -13.38
CA SER A 574 -26.15 -29.81 -14.24
C SER A 574 -27.22 -29.66 -15.33
N ALA A 575 -28.40 -29.12 -14.98
CA ALA A 575 -29.49 -28.88 -15.92
C ALA A 575 -29.16 -27.80 -16.98
N VAL A 576 -28.39 -26.76 -16.61
CA VAL A 576 -27.93 -25.76 -17.58
C VAL A 576 -26.84 -26.35 -18.47
N LEU A 577 -25.90 -27.12 -17.91
CA LEU A 577 -24.84 -27.78 -18.69
C LEU A 577 -25.41 -28.79 -19.70
N GLU A 578 -26.42 -29.58 -19.33
CA GLU A 578 -27.11 -30.51 -20.23
C GLU A 578 -27.64 -29.82 -21.50
N LYS A 579 -28.16 -28.60 -21.35
CA LYS A 579 -28.75 -27.84 -22.45
C LYS A 579 -27.71 -27.17 -23.35
N ASN A 580 -26.52 -26.89 -22.83
CA ASN A 580 -25.52 -26.05 -23.51
C ASN A 580 -24.30 -26.83 -24.01
N LEU A 581 -24.03 -28.03 -23.49
CA LEU A 581 -22.93 -28.87 -23.93
C LEU A 581 -23.28 -29.70 -25.16
N SER A 582 -22.28 -29.99 -25.99
CA SER A 582 -22.42 -31.01 -27.02
C SER A 582 -22.77 -32.37 -26.43
N ALA A 583 -23.51 -33.20 -27.19
CA ALA A 583 -23.92 -34.54 -26.74
C ALA A 583 -22.72 -35.43 -26.34
N ALA A 584 -21.57 -35.25 -27.00
CA ALA A 584 -20.33 -35.94 -26.67
C ALA A 584 -19.77 -35.51 -25.30
N ALA A 585 -19.75 -34.20 -25.02
CA ALA A 585 -19.28 -33.67 -23.74
C ALA A 585 -20.22 -34.05 -22.59
N TRP A 586 -21.54 -33.96 -22.82
CA TRP A 586 -22.54 -34.39 -21.83
C TRP A 586 -22.48 -35.88 -21.51
N GLY A 587 -22.28 -36.75 -22.52
CA GLY A 587 -22.09 -38.19 -22.29
C GLY A 587 -20.87 -38.53 -21.42
N GLY A 588 -19.88 -37.62 -21.37
CA GLY A 588 -18.73 -37.71 -20.47
C GLY A 588 -18.99 -37.24 -19.04
N PHE A 589 -20.02 -36.41 -18.81
CA PHE A 589 -20.29 -35.80 -17.51
C PHE A 589 -20.68 -36.84 -16.46
N ARG A 590 -20.03 -36.80 -15.30
CA ARG A 590 -20.29 -37.71 -14.17
C ARG A 590 -20.88 -37.00 -12.95
N GLY A 591 -20.87 -35.67 -12.92
CA GLY A 591 -21.61 -34.93 -11.92
C GLY A 591 -20.93 -33.63 -11.51
N CYS A 592 -21.71 -32.79 -10.84
CA CYS A 592 -21.33 -31.54 -10.24
C CYS A 592 -21.32 -31.70 -8.71
N ALA A 593 -20.17 -31.45 -8.09
CA ALA A 593 -20.00 -31.45 -6.65
C ALA A 593 -19.74 -30.03 -6.12
N VAL A 594 -20.55 -29.59 -5.15
CA VAL A 594 -20.24 -28.40 -4.35
C VAL A 594 -19.46 -28.84 -3.11
N ILE A 595 -18.27 -28.30 -2.90
CA ILE A 595 -17.30 -28.82 -1.93
C ILE A 595 -16.97 -27.78 -0.87
N SER A 596 -17.04 -28.20 0.40
CA SER A 596 -16.67 -27.39 1.56
C SER A 596 -15.96 -28.21 2.63
N GLY A 597 -14.85 -27.71 3.18
CA GLY A 597 -14.22 -28.29 4.37
C GLY A 597 -13.77 -29.76 4.22
N GLY A 598 -13.51 -30.21 2.99
CA GLY A 598 -13.17 -31.61 2.68
C GLY A 598 -14.37 -32.54 2.65
N ARG A 599 -15.55 -32.04 2.27
CA ARG A 599 -16.78 -32.82 2.06
C ARG A 599 -17.55 -32.31 0.85
N VAL A 600 -18.31 -33.20 0.21
CA VAL A 600 -19.35 -32.82 -0.76
C VAL A 600 -20.57 -32.39 0.04
N ILE A 601 -20.98 -31.14 -0.15
CA ILE A 601 -22.12 -30.54 0.52
C ILE A 601 -23.34 -30.38 -0.38
N GLY A 602 -23.14 -30.50 -1.69
CA GLY A 602 -24.17 -30.51 -2.72
C GLY A 602 -23.76 -31.41 -3.88
N TRP A 603 -24.68 -32.20 -4.42
CA TRP A 603 -24.37 -33.18 -5.46
C TRP A 603 -25.48 -33.27 -6.52
N SER A 604 -25.09 -33.34 -7.79
CA SER A 604 -25.99 -33.73 -8.88
C SER A 604 -25.21 -34.48 -9.96
N GLY A 605 -25.74 -35.62 -10.41
CA GLY A 605 -25.16 -36.39 -11.52
C GLY A 605 -25.07 -37.89 -11.26
N PRO A 606 -24.73 -38.67 -12.29
CA PRO A 606 -24.79 -40.13 -12.26
C PRO A 606 -23.55 -40.84 -11.68
N GLY A 607 -22.50 -40.09 -11.37
CA GLY A 607 -21.22 -40.60 -10.84
C GLY A 607 -21.20 -40.76 -9.33
N ASP A 608 -20.01 -41.04 -8.81
CA ASP A 608 -19.79 -41.27 -7.38
C ASP A 608 -19.27 -39.98 -6.70
N PRO A 609 -20.00 -39.43 -5.70
CA PRO A 609 -19.57 -38.24 -4.98
C PRO A 609 -18.24 -38.43 -4.22
N ASP A 610 -17.88 -39.65 -3.81
CA ASP A 610 -16.61 -39.91 -3.12
C ASP A 610 -15.41 -39.76 -4.07
N ILE A 611 -15.59 -40.07 -5.36
CA ILE A 611 -14.58 -39.78 -6.39
C ILE A 611 -14.41 -38.28 -6.55
N ALA A 612 -15.51 -37.52 -6.65
CA ALA A 612 -15.47 -36.06 -6.75
C ALA A 612 -14.76 -35.43 -5.53
N LEU A 613 -15.02 -35.96 -4.33
CA LEU A 613 -14.33 -35.53 -3.12
C LEU A 613 -12.82 -35.81 -3.17
N ALA A 614 -12.43 -37.01 -3.60
CA ALA A 614 -11.03 -37.37 -3.74
C ALA A 614 -10.31 -36.50 -4.77
N LEU A 615 -10.98 -36.12 -5.87
CA LEU A 615 -10.45 -35.19 -6.88
C LEU A 615 -10.23 -33.78 -6.33
N ALA A 616 -10.98 -33.40 -5.30
CA ALA A 616 -10.81 -32.16 -4.54
C ALA A 616 -9.72 -32.21 -3.46
N ALA A 617 -8.93 -33.28 -3.38
CA ALA A 617 -7.83 -33.37 -2.43
C ALA A 617 -6.78 -32.26 -2.68
N GLY A 618 -6.31 -31.66 -1.58
CA GLY A 618 -5.30 -30.60 -1.63
C GLY A 618 -5.85 -29.20 -1.95
N ASP A 619 -7.17 -29.02 -1.91
CA ASP A 619 -7.85 -27.74 -2.20
C ASP A 619 -7.47 -27.22 -3.61
N PRO A 620 -7.96 -27.87 -4.69
CA PRO A 620 -7.58 -27.53 -6.06
C PRO A 620 -8.16 -26.21 -6.54
N PHE A 621 -9.05 -25.62 -5.75
CA PHE A 621 -9.50 -24.26 -5.93
C PHE A 621 -8.31 -23.37 -5.59
N GLY A 622 -7.82 -22.61 -6.56
CA GLY A 622 -6.66 -21.73 -6.43
C GLY A 622 -6.72 -20.89 -5.15
N SER A 623 -5.54 -20.48 -4.69
CA SER A 623 -5.48 -19.47 -3.64
C SER A 623 -6.29 -18.27 -4.15
N SER A 624 -7.11 -17.72 -3.28
CA SER A 624 -8.30 -16.98 -3.68
C SER A 624 -8.02 -15.81 -4.64
N THR A 625 -6.83 -15.21 -4.63
CA THR A 625 -6.39 -14.21 -5.63
C THR A 625 -6.36 -14.70 -7.09
N GLU A 626 -6.32 -16.01 -7.34
CA GLU A 626 -6.32 -16.63 -8.68
C GLU A 626 -7.71 -16.64 -9.34
N LEU A 627 -8.76 -16.29 -8.56
CA LEU A 627 -10.16 -16.25 -9.02
C LEU A 627 -10.63 -17.56 -9.67
N THR A 628 -10.22 -18.72 -9.14
CA THR A 628 -10.61 -20.04 -9.67
C THR A 628 -11.63 -20.77 -8.77
N PRO A 629 -12.92 -20.40 -8.78
CA PRO A 629 -13.94 -21.01 -7.93
C PRO A 629 -14.34 -22.43 -8.37
N MET A 630 -13.95 -22.86 -9.58
CA MET A 630 -14.32 -24.14 -10.16
C MET A 630 -13.11 -24.89 -10.71
N VAL A 631 -13.23 -26.21 -10.73
CA VAL A 631 -12.25 -27.12 -11.34
C VAL A 631 -12.98 -28.17 -12.13
N ILE A 632 -12.58 -28.38 -13.39
CA ILE A 632 -12.95 -29.59 -14.12
C ILE A 632 -11.89 -30.65 -13.87
N ALA A 633 -12.33 -31.80 -13.35
CA ALA A 633 -11.48 -32.97 -13.21
C ALA A 633 -11.86 -33.98 -14.31
N ALA A 634 -10.99 -34.13 -15.31
CA ALA A 634 -11.21 -35.00 -16.46
C ALA A 634 -10.31 -36.23 -16.39
N HIS A 635 -10.86 -37.39 -16.75
CA HIS A 635 -10.09 -38.63 -16.82
C HIS A 635 -9.02 -38.50 -17.89
N ALA A 636 -7.75 -38.61 -17.52
CA ALA A 636 -6.66 -38.58 -18.47
C ALA A 636 -6.75 -39.84 -19.35
N PRO A 637 -6.69 -39.74 -20.69
CA PRO A 637 -6.53 -40.94 -21.51
C PRO A 637 -5.25 -41.65 -21.07
N ALA A 638 -5.31 -42.98 -20.93
CA ALA A 638 -4.13 -43.78 -20.61
C ALA A 638 -3.03 -43.37 -21.59
N ALA A 639 -1.95 -42.76 -21.08
CA ALA A 639 -0.83 -42.39 -21.92
C ALA A 639 -0.41 -43.65 -22.68
N ALA A 640 -0.46 -43.62 -24.00
CA ALA A 640 0.26 -44.60 -24.81
C ALA A 640 1.67 -44.66 -24.23
N PRO A 641 2.22 -45.86 -23.95
CA PRO A 641 3.49 -45.99 -23.26
C PRO A 641 4.50 -45.08 -23.94
N ARG A 642 5.00 -44.08 -23.19
CA ARG A 642 6.06 -43.19 -23.67
C ARG A 642 7.17 -44.12 -24.15
N ALA A 643 7.45 -44.10 -25.45
CA ALA A 643 8.62 -44.73 -26.00
C ALA A 643 9.80 -44.26 -25.14
N THR A 644 10.41 -45.20 -24.44
CA THR A 644 11.63 -44.99 -23.68
C THR A 644 12.66 -44.43 -24.66
N VAL A 645 12.86 -43.13 -24.63
CA VAL A 645 14.02 -42.50 -25.25
C VAL A 645 15.21 -43.06 -24.49
N HIS A 646 15.87 -44.06 -25.07
CA HIS A 646 17.15 -44.54 -24.61
C HIS A 646 18.09 -43.34 -24.57
N ALA A 647 18.36 -42.86 -23.37
CA ALA A 647 19.44 -41.92 -23.12
C ALA A 647 20.74 -42.60 -23.54
N THR A 648 21.34 -42.08 -24.61
CA THR A 648 22.70 -42.43 -25.03
C THR A 648 23.66 -42.18 -23.86
N PRO A 649 24.49 -43.14 -23.46
CA PRO A 649 25.38 -42.96 -22.33
C PRO A 649 26.45 -41.91 -22.66
N SER A 650 26.40 -40.81 -21.90
CA SER A 650 27.42 -39.77 -21.84
C SER A 650 28.79 -40.39 -21.52
N THR A 651 29.74 -40.20 -22.43
CA THR A 651 31.15 -40.57 -22.30
C THR A 651 31.78 -39.86 -21.11
N ARG A 652 32.06 -40.62 -20.05
CA ARG A 652 32.76 -40.20 -18.83
C ARG A 652 34.23 -39.89 -19.18
N LYS A 653 34.63 -38.62 -19.12
CA LYS A 653 36.05 -38.20 -19.19
C LYS A 653 36.83 -38.78 -18.01
N ALA A 654 37.91 -39.48 -18.34
CA ALA A 654 38.86 -40.07 -17.39
C ALA A 654 39.65 -38.99 -16.63
N LYS A 655 39.92 -39.28 -15.36
CA LYS A 655 40.70 -38.49 -14.40
C LYS A 655 42.18 -38.90 -14.53
N PRO A 656 43.17 -37.99 -14.60
CA PRO A 656 44.57 -38.38 -14.72
C PRO A 656 45.15 -38.81 -13.37
N THR A 657 45.71 -40.01 -13.34
CA THR A 657 46.51 -40.56 -12.24
C THR A 657 47.91 -39.96 -12.26
N LYS A 658 48.35 -39.44 -11.10
CA LYS A 658 49.74 -39.06 -10.82
C LYS A 658 50.62 -40.32 -10.78
N SER A 659 51.71 -40.34 -11.55
CA SER A 659 52.82 -41.28 -11.38
C SER A 659 54.04 -40.54 -10.82
N ARG A 660 54.54 -41.03 -9.68
CA ARG A 660 55.90 -40.76 -9.19
C ARG A 660 56.91 -41.56 -10.01
N ARG A 661 57.93 -40.88 -10.54
CA ARG A 661 59.34 -41.28 -10.45
C ARG A 661 60.20 -40.05 -10.64
#